data_AF-A0A3M1VTT1-F1
#
_entry.id   AF-A0A3M1VTT1-F1
#
_cell.length_a   1.000
_cell.length_b   1.000
_cell.length_c   1.000
_cell.angle_alpha   90.00
_cell.angle_beta   90.00
_cell.angle_gamma   90.00
#
_symmetry.space_group_name_H-M   'P 1'
#
loop_
_entity.id
_entity.type
_entity.pdbx_description
1 polymer ?
#
loop_
_entity_poly.entity_id
_entity_poly.type
_entity_poly.pdbx_seq_one_letter_code
_entity_poly.pdbx_strand_id
1 'polypeptide(L)'
;MRAGRRWRAPPGGRWEEVFPGANEREEIFPSAPGGIRGSGARRRLVAGPPRPSYNAGGSAPGRGGKAMVRAGTSCFACLAACLAVLPAAAEELSGTVTSEETGQPLAGVTVGVTRASSTGGIGAGEAIPVEWTAATDADGNYRFDLDPGLPGMDRLYVFTNDEAHFNELYDAVDTSGLAPKGRDLGEPGVRTVDLTAGPATGIDFQIASSRRFEMVLMRDGTTHLATDVWLPSRRPGLVWPTLLQRTPYQRPDAPPRRFVAADYAVVIQNTRGRFESEGVDDVFDDDGWLENQDGYDTVEWIAAQSFSDGQVGTYGGSAPGITQYLVAGAAPPHLVCAVAEVATADFYHHMNYPGGEFRKHMVETWLAGQGSLHKLDEIFAHPDEDQYWDERNLMNRLGSVRIPILHIGGWYDIFSQGTVRFFHALQHQGGEGARLNQKLVVGPWTHGAKFSPWQGELTYPLDSIFSDYDDFTMRWYDFWLKGKDTGIMDEPPARYYVMGPGLPEGAGAPGNFWRHAPDWPPPATPVRYYLHPGGVLSTDPPPPGGGETIYVHDPNDPVPTRGGSNLYEDIGKGPMDQRPVDDARADVVVWQTPPLAQPLEISGPITAVLYAASDRPDTDWVVKLEDVYPDGRAMLVTDLILMARHRISFRQEDLLAPGQVYRFEVDLWDTSITFPAGHAIRIAVASSNYPRFEVNPQTGEPFHQHTHTEVATNRIEHSATEASYVELPVVDPAEVTGCRPSEHVLGLMLRRLPGGEIELRWDPVSDACHARYKVYAGLARPEWPWIVRRPIAATEQTTLVTDAEGLFWQVVSQGTDGGNGPHGVP
;
A
#
# COMPACT_ATOMS: atom_id res chain seq x y z
N MET A 1 3.10 15.63 47.63
CA MET A 1 3.05 15.12 49.01
C MET A 1 2.72 13.63 48.97
N ARG A 2 3.42 12.82 49.77
CA ARG A 2 3.35 11.35 49.80
C ARG A 2 2.07 10.82 50.44
N ALA A 3 1.51 9.75 49.87
CA ALA A 3 0.91 8.60 50.57
C ALA A 3 0.79 7.47 49.52
N GLY A 4 1.33 6.26 49.63
CA GLY A 4 1.74 5.47 50.79
C GLY A 4 0.91 4.18 50.86
N ARG A 5 0.99 3.26 49.87
CA ARG A 5 0.36 1.93 49.98
C ARG A 5 1.30 0.98 50.72
N ARG A 6 0.84 0.42 51.84
CA ARG A 6 1.53 -0.63 52.60
C ARG A 6 0.95 -1.99 52.22
N TRP A 7 1.83 -2.95 51.95
CA TRP A 7 1.49 -4.37 51.83
C TRP A 7 1.84 -5.11 53.13
N ARG A 8 0.99 -6.05 53.55
CA ARG A 8 1.33 -7.10 54.51
C ARG A 8 0.79 -8.43 54.00
N ALA A 9 1.67 -9.42 53.92
CA ALA A 9 1.33 -10.81 53.60
C ALA A 9 1.00 -11.60 54.89
N PRO A 10 0.03 -12.52 54.85
CA PRO A 10 0.02 -13.71 55.68
C PRO A 10 0.51 -14.94 54.87
N PRO A 11 0.99 -15.98 55.57
CA PRO A 11 1.75 -17.06 54.94
C PRO A 11 0.84 -18.03 54.19
N GLY A 12 1.12 -18.24 52.91
CA GLY A 12 0.69 -19.40 52.12
C GLY A 12 -0.62 -19.24 51.34
N GLY A 13 -0.51 -18.98 50.03
CA GLY A 13 -1.46 -19.45 49.02
C GLY A 13 -2.48 -18.45 48.44
N ARG A 14 -2.23 -18.07 47.17
CA ARG A 14 -3.10 -17.48 46.12
C ARG A 14 -3.96 -16.23 46.40
N TRP A 15 -3.90 -15.28 45.46
CA TRP A 15 -4.74 -14.08 45.38
C TRP A 15 -6.04 -14.39 44.62
N GLU A 16 -7.19 -14.01 45.18
CA GLU A 16 -8.48 -13.91 44.47
C GLU A 16 -9.09 -12.52 44.74
N GLU A 17 -9.73 -11.96 43.72
CA GLU A 17 -10.37 -10.64 43.71
C GLU A 17 -11.82 -10.74 44.25
N VAL A 18 -12.21 -9.83 45.16
CA VAL A 18 -13.55 -9.80 45.78
C VAL A 18 -14.27 -8.51 45.41
N PHE A 19 -15.38 -8.61 44.68
CA PHE A 19 -16.33 -7.51 44.45
C PHE A 19 -17.32 -7.36 45.63
N PRO A 20 -17.69 -6.14 46.06
CA PRO A 20 -18.82 -5.93 46.95
C PRO A 20 -20.13 -5.69 46.19
N GLY A 21 -21.15 -6.51 46.49
CA GLY A 21 -22.51 -6.39 45.97
C GLY A 21 -23.40 -5.43 46.78
N ALA A 22 -24.37 -4.80 46.10
CA ALA A 22 -25.44 -3.99 46.65
C ALA A 22 -26.76 -4.78 46.68
N ASN A 23 -27.60 -4.54 47.69
CA ASN A 23 -28.96 -5.08 47.77
C ASN A 23 -29.90 -4.09 48.49
N GLU A 24 -31.18 -4.18 48.09
CA GLU A 24 -32.42 -3.59 48.66
C GLU A 24 -32.79 -2.14 48.27
N ARG A 25 -34.05 -1.74 48.08
CA ARG A 25 -35.35 -2.24 47.52
C ARG A 25 -36.38 -1.10 47.73
N GLU A 26 -37.53 -1.18 47.04
CA GLU A 26 -38.83 -0.46 47.24
C GLU A 26 -38.96 1.00 46.73
N GLU A 27 -40.08 1.49 46.14
CA GLU A 27 -41.33 0.94 45.55
C GLU A 27 -42.16 2.13 44.94
N ILE A 28 -43.28 1.81 44.25
CA ILE A 28 -44.58 2.52 44.05
C ILE A 28 -44.93 3.35 42.75
N PHE A 29 -46.02 2.88 42.08
CA PHE A 29 -47.23 3.55 41.46
C PHE A 29 -47.59 3.22 39.97
N PRO A 30 -48.90 3.27 39.52
CA PRO A 30 -49.73 2.05 39.25
C PRO A 30 -50.51 1.94 37.89
N SER A 31 -51.09 0.73 37.62
CA SER A 31 -52.40 0.30 36.99
C SER A 31 -53.00 1.03 35.74
N ALA A 32 -53.62 0.45 34.68
CA ALA A 32 -54.26 -0.85 34.31
C ALA A 32 -54.78 -0.79 32.82
N PRO A 33 -55.64 -1.69 32.25
CA PRO A 33 -55.51 -3.15 31.98
C PRO A 33 -56.02 -3.66 30.58
N GLY A 34 -55.76 -4.96 30.29
CA GLY A 34 -56.51 -5.85 29.35
C GLY A 34 -55.55 -6.69 28.48
N GLY A 35 -55.37 -8.02 28.57
CA GLY A 35 -56.29 -9.16 28.69
C GLY A 35 -56.25 -9.96 27.36
N ILE A 36 -55.59 -11.13 27.26
CA ILE A 36 -56.19 -12.49 27.11
C ILE A 36 -55.07 -13.56 27.06
N ARG A 37 -55.43 -14.75 27.57
CA ARG A 37 -54.65 -15.95 27.95
C ARG A 37 -54.14 -16.83 26.79
N GLY A 38 -53.11 -17.64 27.05
CA GLY A 38 -52.80 -18.85 26.26
C GLY A 38 -51.53 -19.62 26.68
N SER A 39 -51.71 -20.59 27.58
CA SER A 39 -50.81 -21.65 28.08
C SER A 39 -49.63 -22.19 27.23
N GLY A 40 -48.54 -22.57 27.93
CA GLY A 40 -48.02 -23.96 27.84
C GLY A 40 -46.57 -24.18 27.40
N ALA A 41 -45.68 -24.35 28.39
CA ALA A 41 -44.50 -25.24 28.44
C ALA A 41 -43.49 -25.27 27.26
N ARG A 42 -42.27 -24.77 27.50
CA ARG A 42 -41.06 -25.07 26.69
C ARG A 42 -40.12 -26.01 27.45
N ARG A 43 -39.83 -27.17 26.84
CA ARG A 43 -38.59 -27.95 27.04
C ARG A 43 -37.66 -27.69 25.86
N ARG A 44 -36.35 -27.70 26.16
CA ARG A 44 -35.18 -27.57 25.29
C ARG A 44 -35.25 -28.45 24.04
N LEU A 45 -34.69 -27.97 22.92
CA LEU A 45 -33.69 -28.70 22.12
C LEU A 45 -33.05 -27.81 21.04
N VAL A 46 -31.78 -28.14 20.78
CA VAL A 46 -30.81 -27.63 19.82
C VAL A 46 -31.15 -28.08 18.40
N ALA A 47 -30.88 -27.26 17.38
CA ALA A 47 -30.71 -27.71 15.99
C ALA A 47 -29.89 -26.70 15.16
N GLY A 48 -28.85 -27.19 14.48
CA GLY A 48 -28.22 -26.53 13.32
C GLY A 48 -28.97 -26.88 12.01
N PRO A 49 -28.69 -26.19 10.88
CA PRO A 49 -29.41 -26.41 9.63
C PRO A 49 -28.66 -27.32 8.63
N PRO A 50 -29.38 -28.12 7.81
CA PRO A 50 -28.83 -28.90 6.71
C PRO A 50 -29.08 -28.27 5.31
N ARG A 51 -28.27 -28.71 4.32
CA ARG A 51 -28.40 -28.45 2.88
C ARG A 51 -29.54 -29.24 2.22
N PRO A 52 -30.12 -28.80 1.07
CA PRO A 52 -31.13 -29.55 0.34
C PRO A 52 -30.58 -30.32 -0.88
N SER A 53 -31.25 -31.44 -1.20
CA SER A 53 -31.13 -32.20 -2.46
C SER A 53 -32.53 -32.54 -2.98
N TYR A 54 -32.77 -32.43 -4.29
CA TYR A 54 -33.98 -32.93 -4.94
C TYR A 54 -33.67 -33.64 -6.28
N ASN A 55 -34.08 -34.93 -6.35
CA ASN A 55 -34.67 -35.75 -7.43
C ASN A 55 -34.37 -35.45 -8.91
N ALA A 56 -34.04 -36.38 -9.83
CA ALA A 56 -34.46 -37.76 -10.17
C ALA A 56 -35.14 -37.78 -11.56
N GLY A 57 -34.73 -38.70 -12.44
CA GLY A 57 -35.39 -39.01 -13.72
C GLY A 57 -34.69 -40.16 -14.43
N GLY A 58 -35.34 -41.33 -14.50
CA GLY A 58 -34.72 -42.59 -14.94
C GLY A 58 -35.03 -43.02 -16.38
N SER A 59 -34.42 -44.13 -16.78
CA SER A 59 -35.01 -45.19 -17.61
C SER A 59 -34.02 -46.36 -17.80
N ALA A 60 -34.52 -47.58 -17.57
CA ALA A 60 -33.96 -48.88 -18.01
C ALA A 60 -34.83 -49.37 -19.21
N PRO A 61 -34.65 -50.55 -19.87
CA PRO A 61 -34.00 -51.80 -19.40
C PRO A 61 -33.27 -52.67 -20.45
N GLY A 62 -32.62 -53.77 -20.02
CA GLY A 62 -32.00 -54.74 -20.95
C GLY A 62 -31.41 -56.03 -20.38
N ARG A 63 -32.27 -56.87 -19.78
CA ARG A 63 -32.25 -58.35 -19.59
C ARG A 63 -30.96 -59.21 -19.73
N GLY A 64 -30.77 -60.05 -18.70
CA GLY A 64 -30.54 -61.51 -18.76
C GLY A 64 -29.07 -61.98 -18.80
N GLY A 65 -28.56 -62.94 -18.02
CA GLY A 65 -29.13 -63.86 -17.03
C GLY A 65 -28.43 -65.23 -17.11
N LYS A 66 -27.70 -65.62 -16.04
CA LYS A 66 -27.38 -67.01 -15.59
C LYS A 66 -26.60 -67.94 -16.55
N ALA A 67 -25.79 -68.93 -16.17
CA ALA A 67 -25.14 -69.37 -14.93
C ALA A 67 -24.25 -70.62 -15.27
N MET A 68 -23.30 -70.93 -14.38
CA MET A 68 -22.84 -72.27 -13.97
C MET A 68 -21.80 -73.10 -14.77
N VAL A 69 -20.74 -73.49 -14.02
CA VAL A 69 -20.21 -74.88 -13.79
C VAL A 69 -19.34 -75.50 -14.91
N ARG A 70 -18.29 -76.30 -14.67
CA ARG A 70 -17.34 -76.63 -13.59
C ARG A 70 -16.39 -77.69 -14.19
N ALA A 71 -15.13 -77.72 -13.73
CA ALA A 71 -14.22 -78.87 -13.62
C ALA A 71 -13.53 -79.49 -14.86
N GLY A 72 -12.22 -79.76 -14.71
CA GLY A 72 -11.60 -81.00 -15.18
C GLY A 72 -10.18 -80.91 -15.81
N THR A 73 -9.10 -80.74 -15.03
CA THR A 73 -8.04 -81.74 -14.68
C THR A 73 -7.06 -82.24 -15.78
N SER A 74 -5.75 -82.12 -15.45
CA SER A 74 -4.66 -83.13 -15.56
C SER A 74 -3.62 -83.07 -16.70
N CYS A 75 -2.35 -82.82 -16.33
CA CYS A 75 -1.16 -83.73 -16.41
C CYS A 75 0.17 -82.92 -16.51
N PHE A 76 1.07 -82.98 -15.49
CA PHE A 76 2.33 -83.78 -15.41
C PHE A 76 3.32 -83.51 -16.56
N ALA A 77 4.64 -83.33 -16.42
CA ALA A 77 5.62 -83.21 -15.34
C ALA A 77 7.01 -82.96 -16.01
N CYS A 78 7.96 -82.32 -15.32
CA CYS A 78 9.33 -82.82 -15.06
C CYS A 78 10.33 -81.73 -14.66
N LEU A 79 11.24 -82.17 -13.79
CA LEU A 79 12.21 -81.51 -12.93
C LEU A 79 13.54 -81.12 -13.62
N ALA A 80 14.33 -80.35 -12.84
CA ALA A 80 15.80 -80.26 -12.77
C ALA A 80 16.48 -79.18 -13.64
N ALA A 81 17.51 -78.46 -13.21
CA ALA A 81 18.15 -78.20 -11.92
C ALA A 81 19.14 -77.03 -12.12
N CYS A 82 19.59 -76.46 -10.99
CA CYS A 82 20.90 -75.83 -10.77
C CYS A 82 21.15 -74.32 -11.01
N LEU A 83 21.53 -73.72 -9.86
CA LEU A 83 22.67 -72.82 -9.61
C LEU A 83 22.48 -71.29 -9.76
N ALA A 84 22.60 -70.66 -8.60
CA ALA A 84 22.70 -69.25 -8.35
C ALA A 84 23.91 -68.61 -9.03
N VAL A 85 23.69 -67.44 -9.64
CA VAL A 85 24.64 -66.32 -9.69
C VAL A 85 23.82 -65.07 -9.38
N LEU A 86 24.19 -64.36 -8.31
CA LEU A 86 23.65 -63.05 -7.95
C LEU A 86 23.87 -62.07 -9.12
N PRO A 87 22.89 -61.23 -9.53
CA PRO A 87 23.19 -60.01 -10.25
C PRO A 87 23.63 -58.94 -9.24
N ALA A 88 24.71 -58.25 -9.60
CA ALA A 88 25.26 -57.11 -8.88
C ALA A 88 24.21 -56.03 -8.64
N ALA A 89 24.30 -55.39 -7.48
CA ALA A 89 23.47 -54.26 -7.10
C ALA A 89 23.54 -53.15 -8.15
N ALA A 90 22.38 -52.66 -8.57
CA ALA A 90 22.28 -51.38 -9.24
C ALA A 90 22.67 -50.30 -8.21
N GLU A 91 23.66 -49.47 -8.51
CA GLU A 91 23.89 -48.25 -7.74
C GLU A 91 22.74 -47.28 -8.08
N GLU A 92 21.74 -47.22 -7.20
CA GLU A 92 20.84 -46.09 -7.13
C GLU A 92 21.66 -44.85 -6.76
N LEU A 93 21.69 -43.85 -7.65
CA LEU A 93 22.13 -42.51 -7.25
C LEU A 93 21.03 -41.90 -6.38
N SER A 94 21.17 -42.11 -5.08
CA SER A 94 20.39 -41.50 -4.02
C SER A 94 21.20 -40.36 -3.40
N GLY A 95 20.62 -39.16 -3.35
CA GLY A 95 21.14 -38.07 -2.54
C GLY A 95 20.40 -38.02 -1.20
N THR A 96 21.14 -37.99 -0.08
CA THR A 96 20.55 -37.82 1.25
C THR A 96 20.42 -36.32 1.53
N VAL A 97 19.20 -35.84 1.79
CA VAL A 97 19.00 -34.47 2.27
C VAL A 97 19.43 -34.42 3.73
N THR A 98 20.30 -33.48 4.10
CA THR A 98 20.86 -33.37 5.45
C THR A 98 20.28 -32.17 6.19
N SER A 99 20.14 -32.28 7.51
CA SER A 99 19.91 -31.16 8.43
C SER A 99 21.20 -30.38 8.53
N GLU A 100 21.16 -29.10 8.20
CA GLU A 100 22.38 -28.29 8.22
C GLU A 100 22.70 -27.63 9.56
N GLU A 101 21.79 -27.67 10.53
CA GLU A 101 22.09 -27.28 11.91
C GLU A 101 22.94 -28.33 12.64
N THR A 102 22.85 -29.61 12.21
CA THR A 102 23.48 -30.76 12.90
C THR A 102 24.38 -31.62 12.02
N GLY A 103 24.37 -31.41 10.69
CA GLY A 103 25.05 -32.26 9.70
C GLY A 103 24.50 -33.68 9.60
N GLN A 104 23.38 -33.98 10.27
CA GLN A 104 22.78 -35.32 10.26
C GLN A 104 21.82 -35.47 9.07
N PRO A 105 21.75 -36.64 8.42
CA PRO A 105 20.68 -36.95 7.45
C PRO A 105 19.29 -36.61 8.01
N LEU A 106 18.46 -35.91 7.24
CA LEU A 106 17.02 -35.84 7.53
C LEU A 106 16.50 -37.27 7.37
N ALA A 107 16.16 -37.90 8.50
CA ALA A 107 15.80 -39.30 8.51
C ALA A 107 14.56 -39.53 7.65
N GLY A 108 14.76 -40.21 6.51
CA GLY A 108 13.71 -40.54 5.57
C GLY A 108 13.34 -39.40 4.60
N VAL A 109 14.30 -38.75 3.94
CA VAL A 109 14.03 -38.00 2.69
C VAL A 109 15.13 -38.29 1.67
N THR A 110 14.77 -38.98 0.60
CA THR A 110 15.65 -39.31 -0.53
C THR A 110 15.01 -38.81 -1.81
N VAL A 111 15.73 -38.01 -2.60
CA VAL A 111 15.30 -37.63 -3.95
C VAL A 111 16.23 -38.30 -4.95
N GLY A 112 15.65 -39.00 -5.91
CA GLY A 112 16.35 -39.67 -7.01
C GLY A 112 15.61 -39.49 -8.33
N VAL A 113 16.32 -39.61 -9.45
CA VAL A 113 15.76 -39.57 -10.80
C VAL A 113 16.20 -40.86 -11.53
N THR A 114 15.26 -41.60 -12.12
CA THR A 114 15.59 -42.82 -12.88
C THR A 114 14.80 -42.94 -14.19
N ARG A 115 15.34 -43.69 -15.16
CA ARG A 115 14.76 -43.91 -16.49
C ARG A 115 13.88 -45.17 -16.51
N ALA A 116 12.76 -45.15 -17.23
CA ALA A 116 12.13 -46.38 -17.74
C ALA A 116 11.52 -46.18 -19.15
N SER A 117 11.79 -47.11 -20.07
CA SER A 117 11.19 -47.16 -21.42
C SER A 117 9.99 -48.10 -21.43
N SER A 118 8.91 -47.73 -22.12
CA SER A 118 7.67 -48.53 -22.16
C SER A 118 7.56 -49.48 -23.37
N THR A 119 8.49 -49.43 -24.32
CA THR A 119 8.47 -50.31 -25.50
C THR A 119 9.56 -51.36 -25.44
N GLY A 120 9.23 -52.51 -24.84
CA GLY A 120 10.06 -53.72 -24.81
C GLY A 120 10.51 -54.06 -23.39
N GLY A 121 10.02 -55.18 -22.86
CA GLY A 121 10.23 -55.63 -21.49
C GLY A 121 11.66 -55.46 -20.99
N ILE A 122 11.79 -54.81 -19.83
CA ILE A 122 13.06 -54.41 -19.22
C ILE A 122 13.68 -55.61 -18.49
N GLY A 123 14.86 -56.03 -18.94
CA GLY A 123 15.93 -56.45 -18.05
C GLY A 123 16.71 -55.20 -17.64
N ALA A 124 17.07 -55.10 -16.37
CA ALA A 124 17.81 -53.98 -15.79
C ALA A 124 19.08 -53.64 -16.58
N GLY A 125 19.36 -52.35 -16.81
CA GLY A 125 20.67 -51.93 -17.31
C GLY A 125 20.72 -50.48 -17.81
N GLU A 126 21.52 -49.68 -17.10
CA GLU A 126 22.03 -48.33 -17.41
C GLU A 126 21.14 -47.13 -17.07
N ALA A 127 21.38 -46.58 -15.87
CA ALA A 127 21.20 -45.17 -15.56
C ALA A 127 22.23 -44.35 -16.36
N ILE A 128 21.77 -43.36 -17.12
CA ILE A 128 22.63 -42.42 -17.85
C ILE A 128 22.75 -41.15 -17.01
N PRO A 129 23.95 -40.58 -16.81
CA PRO A 129 24.10 -39.26 -16.20
C PRO A 129 23.32 -38.24 -17.00
N VAL A 130 22.35 -37.57 -16.36
CA VAL A 130 21.66 -36.44 -16.97
C VAL A 130 22.41 -35.19 -16.51
N GLU A 131 23.15 -34.56 -17.41
CA GLU A 131 23.54 -33.17 -17.24
C GLU A 131 22.28 -32.32 -17.47
N TRP A 132 21.94 -31.49 -16.51
CA TRP A 132 20.80 -30.57 -16.58
C TRP A 132 21.30 -29.15 -16.45
N THR A 133 20.64 -28.25 -17.18
CA THR A 133 20.78 -26.81 -17.01
C THR A 133 19.52 -26.30 -16.35
N ALA A 134 19.67 -25.63 -15.20
CA ALA A 134 18.57 -24.93 -14.55
C ALA A 134 18.57 -23.45 -14.96
N ALA A 135 17.43 -22.97 -15.40
CA ALA A 135 17.14 -21.55 -15.58
C ALA A 135 16.10 -21.11 -14.54
N THR A 136 16.22 -19.91 -14.00
CA THR A 136 15.23 -19.33 -13.09
C THR A 136 14.41 -18.30 -13.85
N ASP A 137 13.09 -18.30 -13.67
CA ASP A 137 12.26 -17.18 -14.10
C ASP A 137 12.17 -16.09 -13.00
N ALA A 138 11.52 -14.98 -13.33
CA ALA A 138 11.34 -13.83 -12.44
C ALA A 138 10.49 -14.13 -11.19
N ASP A 139 9.77 -15.25 -11.20
CA ASP A 139 8.91 -15.71 -10.10
C ASP A 139 9.62 -16.74 -9.19
N GLY A 140 10.90 -17.01 -9.45
CA GLY A 140 11.70 -17.97 -8.69
C GLY A 140 11.41 -19.43 -9.07
N ASN A 141 10.74 -19.71 -10.19
CA ASN A 141 10.59 -21.09 -10.65
C ASN A 141 11.89 -21.52 -11.33
N TYR A 142 12.45 -22.64 -10.89
CA TYR A 142 13.57 -23.27 -11.58
C TYR A 142 13.03 -24.21 -12.65
N ARG A 143 13.32 -23.89 -13.90
CA ARG A 143 13.09 -24.76 -15.04
C ARG A 143 14.33 -25.60 -15.30
N PHE A 144 14.18 -26.92 -15.20
CA PHE A 144 15.23 -27.87 -15.52
C PHE A 144 15.02 -28.34 -16.95
N ASP A 145 15.85 -27.85 -17.87
CA ASP A 145 15.86 -28.31 -19.24
C ASP A 145 16.76 -29.55 -19.37
N LEU A 146 16.16 -30.64 -19.84
CA LEU A 146 16.86 -31.87 -20.17
C LEU A 146 17.55 -31.72 -21.53
N ASP A 147 18.73 -32.33 -21.70
CA ASP A 147 19.48 -32.27 -22.96
C ASP A 147 18.60 -32.70 -24.16
N PRO A 148 18.38 -31.82 -25.16
CA PRO A 148 17.52 -32.09 -26.31
C PRO A 148 18.06 -33.21 -27.24
N GLY A 149 19.32 -33.64 -27.06
CA GLY A 149 19.91 -34.77 -27.78
C GLY A 149 19.46 -36.17 -27.32
N LEU A 150 18.66 -36.27 -26.25
CA LEU A 150 18.26 -37.53 -25.64
C LEU A 150 17.12 -38.22 -26.42
N PRO A 151 17.32 -39.42 -27.02
CA PRO A 151 16.27 -40.10 -27.77
C PRO A 151 15.27 -40.83 -26.87
N GLY A 152 13.98 -40.56 -27.04
CA GLY A 152 12.88 -41.42 -26.57
C GLY A 152 12.59 -41.37 -25.06
N MET A 153 12.16 -40.21 -24.57
CA MET A 153 11.56 -40.10 -23.23
C MET A 153 10.04 -40.26 -23.31
N ASP A 154 9.50 -41.31 -22.68
CA ASP A 154 8.05 -41.46 -22.50
C ASP A 154 7.61 -41.07 -21.08
N ARG A 155 8.49 -41.16 -20.06
CA ARG A 155 8.14 -40.95 -18.63
C ARG A 155 9.32 -40.47 -17.77
N LEU A 156 9.02 -39.64 -16.78
CA LEU A 156 9.94 -39.22 -15.71
C LEU A 156 9.35 -39.62 -14.35
N TYR A 157 10.20 -40.17 -13.47
CA TYR A 157 9.84 -40.57 -12.12
C TYR A 157 10.50 -39.64 -11.11
N VAL A 158 9.68 -38.95 -10.31
CA VAL A 158 10.12 -38.14 -9.16
C VAL A 158 9.66 -38.86 -7.91
N PHE A 159 10.60 -39.16 -7.01
CA PHE A 159 10.32 -39.88 -5.78
C PHE A 159 10.46 -38.94 -4.59
N THR A 160 9.41 -38.90 -3.76
CA THR A 160 9.47 -38.41 -2.37
C THR A 160 8.66 -39.38 -1.52
N ASN A 161 9.06 -39.56 -0.28
CA ASN A 161 8.39 -40.45 0.66
C ASN A 161 7.45 -39.71 1.63
N ASP A 162 7.21 -38.42 1.39
CA ASP A 162 6.26 -37.59 2.13
C ASP A 162 5.19 -37.02 1.17
N GLU A 163 3.96 -37.54 1.30
CA GLU A 163 2.82 -37.17 0.46
C GLU A 163 2.33 -35.73 0.70
N ALA A 164 2.53 -35.19 1.90
CA ALA A 164 2.16 -33.80 2.20
C ALA A 164 3.13 -32.81 1.52
N HIS A 165 4.43 -33.13 1.54
CA HIS A 165 5.48 -32.33 0.90
C HIS A 165 5.40 -32.34 -0.63
N PHE A 166 4.94 -33.45 -1.23
CA PHE A 166 4.70 -33.52 -2.67
C PHE A 166 3.58 -32.58 -3.10
N ASN A 167 2.46 -32.56 -2.37
CA ASN A 167 1.33 -31.71 -2.71
C ASN A 167 1.66 -30.21 -2.53
N GLU A 168 2.49 -29.88 -1.54
CA GLU A 168 2.95 -28.51 -1.29
C GLU A 168 3.90 -27.98 -2.39
N LEU A 169 4.68 -28.86 -3.04
CA LEU A 169 5.59 -28.52 -4.14
C LEU A 169 4.92 -28.44 -5.52
N TYR A 170 3.77 -29.10 -5.72
CA TYR A 170 3.19 -29.34 -7.06
C TYR A 170 1.68 -29.02 -7.17
N ASP A 171 1.20 -28.05 -6.39
CA ASP A 171 -0.22 -27.70 -6.23
C ASP A 171 -0.93 -27.26 -7.54
N ALA A 172 -0.18 -27.00 -8.61
CA ALA A 172 -0.68 -26.65 -9.94
C ALA A 172 -0.85 -27.83 -10.92
N VAL A 173 -0.50 -29.06 -10.53
CA VAL A 173 -0.54 -30.23 -11.41
C VAL A 173 -1.88 -30.98 -11.24
N ASP A 174 -2.66 -31.13 -12.32
CA ASP A 174 -3.90 -31.92 -12.32
C ASP A 174 -3.58 -33.42 -12.15
N THR A 175 -3.76 -33.93 -10.93
CA THR A 175 -3.54 -35.35 -10.60
C THR A 175 -4.79 -36.22 -10.82
N SER A 176 -5.89 -35.68 -11.35
CA SER A 176 -7.14 -36.41 -11.50
C SER A 176 -7.01 -37.54 -12.52
N GLY A 177 -7.09 -38.79 -12.05
CA GLY A 177 -6.94 -40.01 -12.86
C GLY A 177 -5.70 -40.85 -12.54
N LEU A 178 -4.79 -40.37 -11.68
CA LEU A 178 -3.65 -41.16 -11.20
C LEU A 178 -4.06 -41.97 -9.96
N ALA A 179 -4.54 -43.20 -10.15
CA ALA A 179 -4.83 -44.09 -9.04
C ALA A 179 -3.51 -44.60 -8.40
N PRO A 180 -3.30 -44.49 -7.08
CA PRO A 180 -2.20 -45.17 -6.42
C PRO A 180 -2.41 -46.68 -6.57
N LYS A 181 -1.54 -47.35 -7.32
CA LYS A 181 -1.53 -48.82 -7.39
C LYS A 181 -0.66 -49.37 -6.28
N GLY A 182 -1.30 -50.03 -5.31
CA GLY A 182 -0.61 -50.90 -4.35
C GLY A 182 -1.12 -50.73 -2.93
N ARG A 183 -2.10 -51.54 -2.53
CA ARG A 183 -2.34 -51.86 -1.11
C ARG A 183 -1.43 -53.03 -0.76
N ASP A 184 -0.23 -52.77 -0.26
CA ASP A 184 0.44 -53.51 0.80
C ASP A 184 1.90 -53.01 0.98
N LEU A 185 2.23 -52.67 2.23
CA LEU A 185 3.58 -52.52 2.82
C LEU A 185 4.49 -51.37 2.30
N GLY A 186 4.87 -50.46 3.22
CA GLY A 186 6.28 -50.11 3.48
C GLY A 186 7.20 -49.59 2.36
N GLU A 187 6.71 -49.03 1.25
CA GLU A 187 7.54 -48.43 0.19
C GLU A 187 7.21 -46.96 -0.11
N PRO A 188 8.19 -46.15 -0.54
CA PRO A 188 8.05 -44.72 -0.83
C PRO A 188 7.02 -44.45 -1.93
N GLY A 189 6.22 -43.39 -1.75
CA GLY A 189 5.17 -42.99 -2.69
C GLY A 189 5.73 -42.58 -4.05
N VAL A 190 5.74 -43.51 -5.00
CA VAL A 190 6.10 -43.22 -6.39
C VAL A 190 4.93 -42.54 -7.10
N ARG A 191 5.10 -41.29 -7.55
CA ARG A 191 4.18 -40.62 -8.50
C ARG A 191 4.84 -40.58 -9.88
N THR A 192 4.08 -40.93 -10.92
CA THR A 192 4.56 -40.98 -12.31
C THR A 192 4.02 -39.78 -13.07
N VAL A 193 4.90 -39.01 -13.72
CA VAL A 193 4.52 -37.96 -14.67
C VAL A 193 4.60 -38.56 -16.09
N ASP A 194 3.48 -38.59 -16.81
CA ASP A 194 3.41 -39.13 -18.18
C ASP A 194 3.80 -38.03 -19.19
N LEU A 195 4.91 -38.21 -19.90
CA LEU A 195 5.44 -37.23 -20.87
C LEU A 195 4.98 -37.53 -22.31
N THR A 196 4.11 -38.52 -22.52
CA THR A 196 3.69 -38.95 -23.87
C THR A 196 2.73 -37.98 -24.60
N ALA A 197 2.37 -36.85 -23.99
CA ALA A 197 1.50 -35.83 -24.58
C ALA A 197 2.21 -34.87 -25.58
N GLY A 198 3.48 -35.13 -25.95
CA GLY A 198 4.28 -34.25 -26.82
C GLY A 198 5.21 -33.32 -26.02
N PRO A 199 6.13 -32.58 -26.67
CA PRO A 199 7.29 -32.00 -26.00
C PRO A 199 6.87 -30.82 -25.12
N ALA A 200 6.52 -31.10 -23.88
CA ALA A 200 6.59 -30.13 -22.79
C ALA A 200 7.91 -30.37 -22.06
N THR A 201 8.96 -29.71 -22.55
CA THR A 201 10.25 -29.56 -21.87
C THR A 201 10.08 -28.70 -20.63
N GLY A 202 10.54 -29.18 -19.47
CA GLY A 202 10.66 -28.43 -18.21
C GLY A 202 9.91 -29.08 -17.05
N ILE A 203 10.63 -29.44 -15.98
CA ILE A 203 10.04 -29.63 -14.65
C ILE A 203 10.27 -28.33 -13.90
N ASP A 204 9.19 -27.68 -13.49
CA ASP A 204 9.28 -26.46 -12.68
C ASP A 204 9.35 -26.86 -11.20
N PHE A 205 10.45 -26.53 -10.53
CA PHE A 205 10.54 -26.64 -9.07
C PHE A 205 10.36 -25.24 -8.46
N GLN A 206 9.36 -25.08 -7.59
CA GLN A 206 9.26 -23.88 -6.75
C GLN A 206 10.35 -23.92 -5.68
N ILE A 207 11.04 -22.79 -5.46
CA ILE A 207 12.00 -22.69 -4.35
C ILE A 207 11.23 -22.97 -3.06
N ALA A 208 11.64 -24.00 -2.35
CA ALA A 208 11.11 -24.31 -1.03
C ALA A 208 11.49 -23.17 -0.06
N SER A 209 10.66 -22.14 0.02
CA SER A 209 10.73 -21.15 1.09
C SER A 209 10.47 -21.85 2.41
N SER A 210 11.20 -21.51 3.46
CA SER A 210 10.89 -22.02 4.82
C SER A 210 10.23 -20.95 5.64
N ARG A 211 9.13 -21.32 6.33
CA ARG A 211 8.53 -20.54 7.42
C ARG A 211 9.05 -21.07 8.75
N ARG A 212 9.43 -20.18 9.67
CA ARG A 212 9.62 -20.49 11.09
C ARG A 212 8.85 -19.48 11.94
N PHE A 213 8.35 -19.93 13.07
CA PHE A 213 7.62 -19.12 14.03
C PHE A 213 8.47 -18.90 15.28
N GLU A 214 8.51 -17.67 15.77
CA GLU A 214 9.28 -17.28 16.95
C GLU A 214 8.50 -16.30 17.83
N MET A 215 8.72 -16.43 19.14
CA MET A 215 8.26 -15.50 20.16
C MET A 215 9.46 -14.63 20.56
N VAL A 216 9.53 -13.42 20.02
CA VAL A 216 10.71 -12.53 20.14
C VAL A 216 10.60 -11.70 21.42
N LEU A 217 11.58 -11.84 22.32
CA LEU A 217 11.64 -11.12 23.59
C LEU A 217 11.98 -9.62 23.39
N MET A 218 11.15 -8.74 23.96
CA MET A 218 11.35 -7.28 23.92
C MET A 218 12.20 -6.77 25.10
N ARG A 219 12.62 -5.50 25.07
CA ARG A 219 13.50 -4.88 26.08
C ARG A 219 12.98 -4.87 27.51
N ASP A 220 11.67 -4.99 27.71
CA ASP A 220 11.07 -5.09 29.04
C ASP A 220 11.43 -6.41 29.76
N GLY A 221 12.02 -7.36 29.02
CA GLY A 221 12.53 -8.62 29.55
C GLY A 221 11.45 -9.64 29.90
N THR A 222 10.19 -9.37 29.55
CA THR A 222 9.04 -10.22 29.89
C THR A 222 8.09 -10.49 28.74
N THR A 223 7.92 -9.54 27.82
CA THR A 223 6.96 -9.63 26.73
C THR A 223 7.59 -10.25 25.50
N HIS A 224 6.90 -11.22 24.89
CA HIS A 224 7.28 -11.82 23.63
C HIS A 224 6.29 -11.49 22.51
N LEU A 225 6.81 -11.07 21.36
CA LEU A 225 6.01 -10.76 20.19
C LEU A 225 6.06 -11.90 19.18
N ALA A 226 4.88 -12.32 18.74
CA ALA A 226 4.71 -13.42 17.80
C ALA A 226 5.15 -13.00 16.39
N THR A 227 6.08 -13.76 15.83
CA THR A 227 6.87 -13.39 14.65
C THR A 227 7.00 -14.57 13.71
N ASP A 228 6.63 -14.38 12.44
CA ASP A 228 6.88 -15.31 11.35
C ASP A 228 8.11 -14.87 10.55
N VAL A 229 9.03 -15.80 10.31
CA VAL A 229 10.24 -15.59 9.50
C VAL A 229 10.19 -16.49 8.27
N TRP A 230 10.30 -15.88 7.10
CA TRP A 230 10.30 -16.53 5.79
C TRP A 230 11.67 -16.37 5.15
N LEU A 231 12.27 -17.47 4.69
CA LEU A 231 13.60 -17.48 4.09
C LEU A 231 13.56 -17.93 2.62
N PRO A 232 14.34 -17.29 1.71
CA PRO A 232 14.45 -17.65 0.29
C PRO A 232 14.89 -19.09 0.04
N SER A 233 15.83 -19.59 0.85
CA SER A 233 16.38 -20.94 0.68
C SER A 233 16.75 -21.54 2.04
N ARG A 234 16.76 -22.88 2.12
CA ARG A 234 17.23 -23.61 3.32
C ARG A 234 18.75 -23.76 3.38
N ARG A 235 19.52 -23.23 2.41
CA ARG A 235 20.98 -23.34 2.40
C ARG A 235 21.61 -22.53 3.56
N PRO A 236 22.57 -23.04 4.33
CA PRO A 236 23.13 -22.42 5.52
C PRO A 236 24.36 -21.63 5.15
N GLY A 237 24.68 -20.67 6.02
CA GLY A 237 25.74 -19.72 5.75
C GLY A 237 25.37 -18.71 4.66
N LEU A 238 24.17 -18.79 4.08
CA LEU A 238 23.58 -17.68 3.35
C LEU A 238 22.95 -16.72 4.34
N VAL A 239 23.21 -15.44 4.09
CA VAL A 239 22.60 -14.31 4.78
C VAL A 239 21.88 -13.47 3.75
N TRP A 240 20.78 -12.85 4.15
CA TRP A 240 19.92 -12.06 3.27
C TRP A 240 19.63 -10.70 3.88
N PRO A 241 19.51 -9.66 3.05
CA PRO A 241 18.79 -8.46 3.46
C PRO A 241 17.39 -8.85 3.87
N THR A 242 16.90 -8.22 4.94
CA THR A 242 15.64 -8.62 5.57
C THR A 242 14.59 -7.53 5.44
N LEU A 243 13.37 -7.90 5.05
CA LEU A 243 12.22 -7.01 5.02
C LEU A 243 11.32 -7.28 6.23
N LEU A 244 11.04 -6.24 7.01
CA LEU A 244 10.19 -6.28 8.19
C LEU A 244 8.81 -5.65 7.89
N GLN A 245 7.75 -6.36 8.24
CA GLN A 245 6.40 -5.81 8.37
C GLN A 245 5.91 -5.99 9.81
N ARG A 246 5.70 -4.89 10.52
CA ARG A 246 4.99 -4.88 11.82
C ARG A 246 3.52 -4.55 11.59
N THR A 247 2.62 -5.36 12.14
CA THR A 247 1.19 -5.24 11.84
C THR A 247 0.30 -5.47 13.07
N PRO A 248 -0.69 -4.59 13.32
CA PRO A 248 -1.72 -4.82 14.32
C PRO A 248 -2.85 -5.74 13.82
N TYR A 249 -2.75 -6.21 12.57
CA TYR A 249 -3.65 -7.16 11.91
C TYR A 249 -3.05 -8.57 11.91
N GLN A 250 -3.89 -9.61 11.78
CA GLN A 250 -3.46 -11.01 11.79
C GLN A 250 -2.36 -11.22 10.74
N ARG A 251 -1.24 -11.83 11.13
CA ARG A 251 -0.18 -12.17 10.17
C ARG A 251 -0.73 -13.13 9.12
N PRO A 252 -0.41 -12.93 7.83
CA PRO A 252 -0.89 -13.82 6.77
C PRO A 252 -0.23 -15.20 6.87
N ASP A 253 -0.99 -16.25 6.57
CA ASP A 253 -0.45 -17.62 6.49
C ASP A 253 0.30 -17.89 5.18
N ALA A 254 0.01 -17.10 4.14
CA ALA A 254 0.61 -17.26 2.82
C ALA A 254 2.04 -16.69 2.79
N PRO A 255 2.98 -17.35 2.08
CA PRO A 255 4.33 -16.84 1.93
C PRO A 255 4.34 -15.49 1.19
N PRO A 256 5.21 -14.54 1.58
CA PRO A 256 5.46 -13.32 0.83
C PRO A 256 6.32 -13.60 -0.41
N ARG A 257 5.78 -14.39 -1.35
CA ARG A 257 6.49 -15.01 -2.49
C ARG A 257 7.35 -14.02 -3.27
N ARG A 258 6.83 -12.83 -3.56
CA ARG A 258 7.52 -11.76 -4.29
C ARG A 258 8.89 -11.40 -3.71
N PHE A 259 8.96 -11.21 -2.39
CA PHE A 259 10.22 -10.83 -1.73
C PHE A 259 11.15 -12.03 -1.56
N VAL A 260 10.59 -13.18 -1.21
CA VAL A 260 11.34 -14.43 -1.01
C VAL A 260 11.97 -14.91 -2.32
N ALA A 261 11.25 -14.83 -3.44
CA ALA A 261 11.78 -15.13 -4.78
C ALA A 261 12.88 -14.15 -5.22
N ALA A 262 12.90 -12.95 -4.67
CA ALA A 262 13.91 -11.94 -4.91
C ALA A 262 15.06 -11.99 -3.88
N ASP A 263 15.28 -13.11 -3.18
CA ASP A 263 16.36 -13.29 -2.20
C ASP A 263 16.32 -12.30 -1.01
N TYR A 264 15.12 -11.97 -0.52
CA TYR A 264 14.95 -11.31 0.78
C TYR A 264 14.44 -12.28 1.83
N ALA A 265 15.05 -12.26 3.01
CA ALA A 265 14.36 -12.78 4.19
C ALA A 265 13.18 -11.85 4.52
N VAL A 266 12.06 -12.39 4.97
CA VAL A 266 10.88 -11.60 5.34
C VAL A 266 10.46 -11.94 6.76
N VAL A 267 10.32 -10.92 7.58
CA VAL A 267 9.88 -11.02 8.97
C VAL A 267 8.56 -10.29 9.11
N ILE A 268 7.52 -10.99 9.56
CA ILE A 268 6.21 -10.40 9.82
C ILE A 268 5.91 -10.59 11.30
N GLN A 269 5.65 -9.50 12.01
CA GLN A 269 5.44 -9.52 13.46
C GLN A 269 4.10 -8.88 13.82
N ASN A 270 3.37 -9.50 14.75
CA ASN A 270 2.22 -8.83 15.37
C ASN A 270 2.69 -7.84 16.43
N THR A 271 2.11 -6.63 16.41
CA THR A 271 2.38 -5.63 17.45
C THR A 271 1.92 -6.13 18.83
N ARG A 272 2.39 -5.46 19.88
CA ARG A 272 2.13 -5.83 21.28
C ARG A 272 0.63 -5.96 21.57
N GLY A 273 0.27 -7.00 22.34
CA GLY A 273 -1.12 -7.27 22.71
C GLY A 273 -2.04 -7.72 21.58
N ARG A 274 -1.50 -7.94 20.36
CA ARG A 274 -2.29 -8.37 19.19
C ARG A 274 -2.09 -9.86 18.91
N PHE A 275 -3.20 -10.58 18.75
CA PHE A 275 -3.24 -12.00 18.40
C PHE A 275 -2.40 -12.87 19.33
N GLU A 276 -1.32 -13.46 18.83
CA GLU A 276 -0.41 -14.32 19.59
C GLU A 276 0.69 -13.54 20.31
N SER A 277 0.86 -12.23 20.03
CA SER A 277 1.81 -11.39 20.75
C SER A 277 1.31 -11.12 22.17
N GLU A 278 2.21 -11.24 23.14
CA GLU A 278 1.96 -10.92 24.53
C GLU A 278 1.85 -9.40 24.75
N GLY A 279 1.47 -8.98 25.96
CA GLY A 279 1.38 -7.57 26.36
C GLY A 279 -0.03 -6.99 26.28
N VAL A 280 -0.12 -5.66 26.34
CA VAL A 280 -1.37 -4.89 26.27
C VAL A 280 -1.39 -4.14 24.94
N ASP A 281 -2.54 -4.11 24.27
CA ASP A 281 -2.72 -3.40 23.00
C ASP A 281 -2.82 -1.89 23.25
N ASP A 282 -1.75 -1.17 22.92
CA ASP A 282 -1.71 0.29 22.89
C ASP A 282 -1.61 0.84 21.45
N VAL A 283 -2.09 0.06 20.47
CA VAL A 283 -2.18 0.39 19.04
C VAL A 283 -0.82 0.69 18.41
N PHE A 284 -0.30 1.91 18.57
CA PHE A 284 0.92 2.40 17.92
C PHE A 284 1.99 2.90 18.91
N ASP A 285 1.65 3.05 20.20
CA ASP A 285 2.54 3.69 21.17
C ASP A 285 3.84 2.89 21.39
N ASP A 286 3.78 1.58 21.18
CA ASP A 286 4.92 0.68 21.40
C ASP A 286 5.89 0.60 20.21
N ASP A 287 5.47 1.03 19.02
CA ASP A 287 6.25 0.83 17.78
C ASP A 287 7.41 1.82 17.63
N GLY A 288 7.26 3.02 18.18
CA GLY A 288 8.17 4.13 17.96
C GLY A 288 9.23 4.29 19.04
N TRP A 289 9.24 5.47 19.64
CA TRP A 289 10.31 5.96 20.51
C TRP A 289 9.86 6.24 21.94
N LEU A 290 8.66 5.78 22.31
CA LEU A 290 8.16 5.86 23.67
C LEU A 290 8.85 4.80 24.55
N GLU A 291 8.16 4.27 25.57
CA GLU A 291 8.79 3.40 26.56
C GLU A 291 9.22 2.04 25.97
N ASN A 292 8.34 1.37 25.22
CA ASN A 292 8.56 -0.01 24.77
C ASN A 292 9.46 -0.12 23.53
N GLN A 293 9.26 0.72 22.51
CA GLN A 293 10.08 0.76 21.27
C GLN A 293 10.29 -0.62 20.62
N ASP A 294 9.23 -1.42 20.58
CA ASP A 294 9.25 -2.77 20.03
C ASP A 294 9.70 -2.79 18.56
N GLY A 295 9.47 -1.68 17.83
CA GLY A 295 9.93 -1.51 16.46
C GLY A 295 11.46 -1.46 16.36
N TYR A 296 12.11 -0.72 17.25
CA TYR A 296 13.56 -0.70 17.39
C TYR A 296 14.10 -2.09 17.75
N ASP A 297 13.52 -2.72 18.78
CA ASP A 297 13.98 -4.01 19.28
C ASP A 297 13.89 -5.11 18.22
N THR A 298 12.82 -5.07 17.42
CA THR A 298 12.62 -6.05 16.34
C THR A 298 13.65 -5.88 15.24
N VAL A 299 13.99 -4.65 14.84
CA VAL A 299 15.04 -4.41 13.83
C VAL A 299 16.39 -4.93 14.33
N GLU A 300 16.76 -4.64 15.57
CA GLU A 300 18.03 -5.08 16.15
C GLU A 300 18.06 -6.60 16.37
N TRP A 301 16.92 -7.20 16.74
CA TRP A 301 16.80 -8.64 16.83
C TRP A 301 17.01 -9.32 15.48
N ILE A 302 16.43 -8.77 14.39
CA ILE A 302 16.63 -9.27 13.02
C ILE A 302 18.10 -9.22 12.64
N ALA A 303 18.76 -8.08 12.84
CA ALA A 303 20.15 -7.89 12.46
C ALA A 303 21.11 -8.84 13.21
N ALA A 304 20.72 -9.32 14.39
CA ALA A 304 21.48 -10.32 15.15
C ALA A 304 21.25 -11.77 14.70
N GLN A 305 20.31 -12.04 13.78
CA GLN A 305 20.00 -13.39 13.33
C GLN A 305 21.05 -13.91 12.35
N SER A 306 21.32 -15.23 12.41
CA SER A 306 22.28 -15.89 11.52
C SER A 306 21.87 -15.90 10.03
N PHE A 307 20.61 -15.60 9.73
CA PHE A 307 20.10 -15.47 8.36
C PHE A 307 20.20 -14.04 7.83
N SER A 308 20.44 -13.04 8.67
CA SER A 308 20.44 -11.63 8.28
C SER A 308 21.86 -11.18 7.91
N ASP A 309 21.98 -10.35 6.89
CA ASP A 309 23.23 -9.66 6.55
C ASP A 309 23.43 -8.36 7.36
N GLY A 310 22.50 -8.07 8.28
CA GLY A 310 22.48 -6.85 9.10
C GLY A 310 21.75 -5.68 8.46
N GLN A 311 21.23 -5.82 7.24
CA GLN A 311 20.48 -4.76 6.56
C GLN A 311 18.97 -5.04 6.63
N VAL A 312 18.23 -4.15 7.29
CA VAL A 312 16.78 -4.28 7.46
C VAL A 312 16.07 -3.17 6.71
N GLY A 313 15.17 -3.55 5.80
CA GLY A 313 14.18 -2.64 5.23
C GLY A 313 12.79 -2.90 5.81
N THR A 314 11.87 -1.96 5.68
CA THR A 314 10.48 -2.15 6.08
C THR A 314 9.51 -1.97 4.93
N TYR A 315 8.34 -2.63 5.02
CA TYR A 315 7.27 -2.54 4.02
C TYR A 315 5.87 -2.64 4.63
N GLY A 316 4.88 -2.15 3.90
CA GLY A 316 3.47 -2.25 4.26
C GLY A 316 2.69 -0.94 4.05
N GLY A 317 1.37 -1.06 3.99
CA GLY A 317 0.46 0.07 3.88
C GLY A 317 -0.51 0.19 5.04
N SER A 318 -1.13 1.36 5.21
CA SER A 318 -2.09 1.63 6.28
C SER A 318 -1.41 1.55 7.65
N ALA A 319 -1.97 0.86 8.65
CA ALA A 319 -1.34 0.69 9.95
C ALA A 319 0.10 0.10 9.87
N PRO A 320 0.40 -0.95 9.07
CA PRO A 320 1.78 -1.33 8.75
C PRO A 320 2.64 -0.25 8.07
N GLY A 321 2.07 0.76 7.44
CA GLY A 321 2.78 1.95 6.97
C GLY A 321 3.07 2.94 8.10
N ILE A 322 2.12 3.11 9.02
CA ILE A 322 2.27 3.94 10.23
C ILE A 322 3.44 3.42 11.08
N THR A 323 3.50 2.10 11.32
CA THR A 323 4.59 1.49 12.09
C THR A 323 5.96 1.75 11.47
N GLN A 324 6.08 1.88 10.15
CA GLN A 324 7.36 2.20 9.50
C GLN A 324 7.85 3.60 9.82
N TYR A 325 6.97 4.60 9.80
CA TYR A 325 7.34 5.95 10.21
C TYR A 325 7.78 5.98 11.68
N LEU A 326 7.09 5.24 12.55
CA LEU A 326 7.45 5.14 13.96
C LEU A 326 8.81 4.47 14.17
N VAL A 327 9.06 3.34 13.52
CA VAL A 327 10.35 2.62 13.53
C VAL A 327 11.48 3.51 12.99
N ALA A 328 11.23 4.23 11.89
CA ALA A 328 12.20 5.18 11.32
C ALA A 328 12.53 6.32 12.31
N GLY A 329 11.53 6.82 13.04
CA GLY A 329 11.70 7.81 14.11
C GLY A 329 12.47 7.27 15.31
N ALA A 330 12.31 5.99 15.64
CA ALA A 330 13.08 5.30 16.68
C ALA A 330 14.57 5.13 16.32
N ALA A 331 14.90 5.21 15.02
CA ALA A 331 16.25 5.24 14.49
C ALA A 331 17.16 4.05 14.87
N PRO A 332 16.71 2.78 14.73
CA PRO A 332 17.58 1.62 14.91
C PRO A 332 18.72 1.63 13.87
N PRO A 333 19.97 1.35 14.27
CA PRO A 333 21.14 1.47 13.40
C PRO A 333 21.14 0.52 12.19
N HIS A 334 20.42 -0.60 12.25
CA HIS A 334 20.36 -1.58 11.17
C HIS A 334 19.18 -1.37 10.19
N LEU A 335 18.35 -0.34 10.41
CA LEU A 335 17.32 0.05 9.45
C LEU A 335 17.96 0.88 8.32
N VAL A 336 17.70 0.47 7.08
CA VAL A 336 18.35 1.02 5.88
C VAL A 336 17.38 1.77 4.97
N CYS A 337 16.15 1.30 4.79
CA CYS A 337 15.14 1.97 3.98
C CYS A 337 13.71 1.54 4.33
N ALA A 338 12.71 2.31 3.91
CA ALA A 338 11.30 1.95 4.08
C ALA A 338 10.48 2.19 2.80
N VAL A 339 9.35 1.48 2.67
CA VAL A 339 8.28 1.77 1.71
C VAL A 339 6.97 1.90 2.50
N ALA A 340 6.60 3.14 2.81
CA ALA A 340 5.42 3.47 3.60
C ALA A 340 4.26 3.88 2.68
N GLU A 341 3.20 3.10 2.71
CA GLU A 341 2.02 3.33 1.86
C GLU A 341 0.81 3.81 2.68
N VAL A 342 0.10 4.82 2.18
CA VAL A 342 -1.19 5.32 2.70
C VAL A 342 -1.20 5.39 4.23
N ALA A 343 -0.30 6.20 4.79
CA ALA A 343 -0.01 6.24 6.23
C ALA A 343 0.37 7.65 6.71
N THR A 344 0.30 7.86 8.02
CA THR A 344 0.70 9.09 8.72
C THR A 344 1.48 8.77 9.98
N ALA A 345 2.29 9.71 10.47
CA ALA A 345 2.86 9.71 11.82
C ALA A 345 2.60 11.03 12.56
N ASP A 346 1.58 11.76 12.10
CA ASP A 346 0.93 12.83 12.85
C ASP A 346 -0.45 12.31 13.25
N PHE A 347 -0.60 12.04 14.55
CA PHE A 347 -1.79 11.44 15.11
C PHE A 347 -2.85 12.46 15.51
N TYR A 348 -2.51 13.75 15.57
CA TYR A 348 -3.49 14.80 15.84
C TYR A 348 -4.11 15.27 14.51
N HIS A 349 -3.33 15.94 13.66
CA HIS A 349 -3.84 16.66 12.49
C HIS A 349 -4.34 15.77 11.36
N HIS A 350 -3.81 14.56 11.23
CA HIS A 350 -4.13 13.69 10.09
C HIS A 350 -4.92 12.43 10.49
N MET A 351 -4.86 12.00 11.76
CA MET A 351 -5.55 10.81 12.24
C MET A 351 -6.82 11.14 13.00
N ASN A 352 -6.72 11.80 14.16
CA ASN A 352 -7.83 11.92 15.11
C ASN A 352 -8.60 13.24 15.01
N TYR A 353 -7.92 14.37 14.84
CA TYR A 353 -8.50 15.72 14.89
C TYR A 353 -8.13 16.62 13.69
N PRO A 354 -8.38 16.23 12.43
CA PRO A 354 -8.19 17.15 11.31
C PRO A 354 -9.02 18.43 11.51
N GLY A 355 -8.37 19.59 11.50
CA GLY A 355 -9.04 20.86 11.76
C GLY A 355 -9.51 21.05 13.21
N GLY A 356 -9.01 20.23 14.15
CA GLY A 356 -9.43 20.24 15.55
C GLY A 356 -10.75 19.53 15.82
N GLU A 357 -11.42 18.97 14.80
CA GLU A 357 -12.66 18.20 14.97
C GLU A 357 -12.41 16.69 14.91
N PHE A 358 -13.07 15.95 15.80
CA PHE A 358 -12.89 14.51 15.92
C PHE A 358 -13.36 13.79 14.65
N ARG A 359 -12.48 13.01 14.03
CA ARG A 359 -12.73 12.23 12.81
C ARG A 359 -13.51 10.95 13.11
N LYS A 360 -14.71 11.14 13.64
CA LYS A 360 -15.57 10.15 14.30
C LYS A 360 -15.64 8.81 13.59
N HIS A 361 -16.21 8.78 12.39
CA HIS A 361 -16.53 7.51 11.73
C HIS A 361 -15.31 6.64 11.46
N MET A 362 -14.20 7.24 11.04
CA MET A 362 -12.96 6.49 10.80
C MET A 362 -12.40 5.92 12.10
N VAL A 363 -12.23 6.77 13.13
CA VAL A 363 -11.55 6.39 14.39
C VAL A 363 -12.39 5.34 15.14
N GLU A 364 -13.67 5.60 15.35
CA GLU A 364 -14.55 4.69 16.10
C GLU A 364 -14.68 3.33 15.39
N THR A 365 -14.91 3.34 14.08
CA THR A 365 -15.12 2.10 13.32
C THR A 365 -13.84 1.28 13.24
N TRP A 366 -12.68 1.92 13.06
CA TRP A 366 -11.41 1.20 13.00
C TRP A 366 -11.04 0.59 14.37
N LEU A 367 -11.14 1.38 15.45
CA LEU A 367 -10.89 0.87 16.81
C LEU A 367 -11.88 -0.23 17.20
N ALA A 368 -13.16 -0.09 16.87
CA ALA A 368 -14.15 -1.16 17.07
C ALA A 368 -13.77 -2.44 16.31
N GLY A 369 -13.38 -2.31 15.04
CA GLY A 369 -12.95 -3.43 14.22
C GLY A 369 -11.68 -4.11 14.73
N GLN A 370 -10.79 -3.38 15.39
CA GLN A 370 -9.60 -3.93 16.04
C GLN A 370 -9.86 -4.48 17.45
N GLY A 371 -11.00 -4.17 18.08
CA GLY A 371 -11.24 -4.48 19.49
C GLY A 371 -10.49 -3.55 20.46
N SER A 372 -10.14 -2.35 20.00
CA SER A 372 -9.27 -1.39 20.70
C SER A 372 -10.02 -0.11 21.13
N LEU A 373 -11.33 -0.21 21.36
CA LEU A 373 -12.18 0.93 21.75
C LEU A 373 -11.77 1.57 23.09
N HIS A 374 -11.00 0.86 23.92
CA HIS A 374 -10.45 1.43 25.16
C HIS A 374 -9.55 2.65 24.90
N LYS A 375 -8.97 2.78 23.70
CA LYS A 375 -8.18 3.97 23.33
C LYS A 375 -9.03 5.23 23.13
N LEU A 376 -10.34 5.14 22.96
CA LEU A 376 -11.19 6.32 22.81
C LEU A 376 -11.16 7.21 24.05
N ASP A 377 -11.16 6.63 25.25
CA ASP A 377 -11.12 7.39 26.50
C ASP A 377 -9.85 8.27 26.58
N GLU A 378 -8.72 7.75 26.10
CA GLU A 378 -7.46 8.47 26.03
C GLU A 378 -7.48 9.55 24.94
N ILE A 379 -7.96 9.22 23.73
CA ILE A 379 -8.11 10.19 22.64
C ILE A 379 -9.00 11.37 23.09
N PHE A 380 -10.15 11.09 23.71
CA PHE A 380 -11.09 12.11 24.20
C PHE A 380 -10.59 12.90 25.40
N ALA A 381 -9.63 12.37 26.16
CA ALA A 381 -8.97 13.13 27.22
C ALA A 381 -8.03 14.21 26.66
N HIS A 382 -7.67 14.13 25.38
CA HIS A 382 -6.73 15.01 24.69
C HIS A 382 -7.33 15.62 23.40
N PRO A 383 -8.41 16.44 23.50
CA PRO A 383 -9.04 17.06 22.32
C PRO A 383 -8.19 18.18 21.69
N ASP A 384 -7.29 18.79 22.46
CA ASP A 384 -6.35 19.82 22.01
C ASP A 384 -5.00 19.18 21.63
N GLU A 385 -4.18 19.87 20.83
CA GLU A 385 -2.80 19.49 20.51
C GLU A 385 -1.86 19.74 21.71
N ASP A 386 -2.05 18.96 22.78
CA ASP A 386 -1.23 19.03 23.98
C ASP A 386 0.02 18.14 23.93
N GLN A 387 0.70 18.01 25.07
CA GLN A 387 1.93 17.24 25.19
C GLN A 387 1.76 15.75 24.81
N TYR A 388 0.57 15.17 25.00
CA TYR A 388 0.30 13.78 24.66
C TYR A 388 0.51 13.51 23.16
N TRP A 389 0.05 14.43 22.32
CA TRP A 389 0.23 14.36 20.86
C TRP A 389 1.66 14.72 20.44
N ASP A 390 2.28 15.69 21.11
CA ASP A 390 3.66 16.09 20.82
C ASP A 390 4.64 14.94 20.95
N GLU A 391 4.47 14.11 21.98
CA GLU A 391 5.30 12.95 22.24
C GLU A 391 5.13 11.84 21.18
N ARG A 392 4.00 11.85 20.45
CA ARG A 392 3.63 10.86 19.43
C ARG A 392 3.78 11.36 17.99
N ASN A 393 4.21 12.60 17.80
CA ASN A 393 4.31 13.19 16.46
C ASN A 393 5.73 13.08 15.90
N LEU A 394 5.90 12.35 14.79
CA LEU A 394 7.19 12.23 14.12
C LEU A 394 7.70 13.59 13.60
N MET A 395 6.81 14.51 13.27
CA MET A 395 7.17 15.87 12.81
C MET A 395 8.02 16.63 13.83
N ASN A 396 7.89 16.32 15.13
CA ASN A 396 8.69 16.93 16.20
C ASN A 396 10.11 16.35 16.32
N ARG A 397 10.46 15.32 15.53
CA ARG A 397 11.75 14.63 15.62
C ARG A 397 12.34 14.20 14.27
N LEU A 398 12.01 14.91 13.19
CA LEU A 398 12.49 14.60 11.82
C LEU A 398 14.01 14.33 11.72
N GLY A 399 14.82 15.03 12.52
CA GLY A 399 16.27 14.83 12.57
C GLY A 399 16.73 13.46 13.09
N SER A 400 15.87 12.68 13.75
CA SER A 400 16.17 11.30 14.15
C SER A 400 16.01 10.32 12.99
N VAL A 401 15.19 10.63 11.99
CA VAL A 401 15.00 9.77 10.81
C VAL A 401 16.22 9.90 9.90
N ARG A 402 16.93 8.79 9.70
CA ARG A 402 18.20 8.74 8.94
C ARG A 402 18.12 7.91 7.67
N ILE A 403 16.95 7.34 7.38
CA ILE A 403 16.75 6.46 6.25
C ILE A 403 15.96 7.13 5.12
N PRO A 404 16.21 6.73 3.87
CA PRO A 404 15.32 6.99 2.74
C PRO A 404 13.98 6.25 2.91
N ILE A 405 12.89 6.94 2.61
CA ILE A 405 11.53 6.38 2.58
C ILE A 405 10.93 6.64 1.20
N LEU A 406 10.33 5.58 0.63
CA LEU A 406 9.43 5.68 -0.50
C LEU A 406 8.00 5.83 0.03
N HIS A 407 7.44 7.01 -0.15
CA HIS A 407 6.11 7.41 0.27
C HIS A 407 5.11 7.15 -0.86
N ILE A 408 4.09 6.32 -0.63
CA ILE A 408 3.06 6.01 -1.64
C ILE A 408 1.70 6.42 -1.09
N GLY A 409 1.00 7.32 -1.75
CA GLY A 409 -0.28 7.86 -1.28
C GLY A 409 -1.30 8.01 -2.40
N GLY A 410 -2.50 8.50 -2.06
CA GLY A 410 -3.53 8.86 -3.02
C GLY A 410 -4.17 10.20 -2.68
N TRP A 411 -4.63 10.95 -3.69
CA TRP A 411 -5.27 12.26 -3.47
C TRP A 411 -6.56 12.16 -2.65
N TYR A 412 -7.28 11.04 -2.77
CA TYR A 412 -8.49 10.76 -1.99
C TYR A 412 -8.23 9.81 -0.81
N ASP A 413 -6.96 9.59 -0.45
CA ASP A 413 -6.60 8.74 0.67
C ASP A 413 -6.88 9.44 2.01
N ILE A 414 -7.22 8.65 3.03
CA ILE A 414 -7.48 9.16 4.38
C ILE A 414 -6.25 9.83 5.03
N PHE A 415 -5.04 9.49 4.58
CA PHE A 415 -3.77 10.00 5.06
C PHE A 415 -2.99 10.72 3.95
N SER A 416 -3.68 11.25 2.93
CA SER A 416 -3.04 11.94 1.80
C SER A 416 -2.06 13.03 2.28
N GLN A 417 -2.52 13.89 3.19
CA GLN A 417 -1.70 14.97 3.72
C GLN A 417 -0.52 14.49 4.54
N GLY A 418 -0.70 13.43 5.33
CA GLY A 418 0.40 12.79 6.06
C GLY A 418 1.48 12.34 5.10
N THR A 419 1.12 11.56 4.10
CA THR A 419 2.06 11.02 3.11
C THR A 419 2.87 12.13 2.42
N VAL A 420 2.19 13.17 1.93
CA VAL A 420 2.81 14.29 1.21
C VAL A 420 3.69 15.14 2.14
N ARG A 421 3.19 15.49 3.34
CA ARG A 421 3.95 16.29 4.32
C ARG A 421 5.19 15.57 4.83
N PHE A 422 5.11 14.26 5.10
CA PHE A 422 6.29 13.51 5.56
C PHE A 422 7.36 13.41 4.50
N PHE A 423 6.99 13.18 3.22
CA PHE A 423 7.95 13.27 2.12
C PHE A 423 8.67 14.61 2.12
N HIS A 424 7.91 15.72 2.06
CA HIS A 424 8.51 17.06 1.97
C HIS A 424 9.37 17.37 3.20
N ALA A 425 8.88 17.07 4.39
CA ALA A 425 9.58 17.32 5.63
C ALA A 425 10.89 16.53 5.74
N LEU A 426 10.89 15.24 5.43
CA LEU A 426 12.10 14.40 5.50
C LEU A 426 13.08 14.71 4.37
N GLN A 427 12.57 15.05 3.18
CA GLN A 427 13.40 15.43 2.03
C GLN A 427 14.29 16.63 2.35
N HIS A 428 13.79 17.59 3.15
CA HIS A 428 14.50 18.83 3.46
C HIS A 428 15.09 18.89 4.88
N GLN A 429 14.42 18.27 5.87
CA GLN A 429 14.72 18.43 7.29
C GLN A 429 15.09 17.11 7.98
N GLY A 430 15.05 15.98 7.27
CA GLY A 430 15.48 14.69 7.78
C GLY A 430 16.93 14.67 8.24
N GLY A 431 17.28 13.65 9.02
CA GLY A 431 18.65 13.36 9.42
C GLY A 431 19.57 13.01 8.24
N GLU A 432 20.85 12.87 8.54
CA GLU A 432 21.85 12.40 7.57
C GLU A 432 21.46 11.00 7.06
N GLY A 433 21.45 10.83 5.73
CA GLY A 433 20.96 9.61 5.05
C GLY A 433 19.51 9.72 4.55
N ALA A 434 18.63 10.46 5.24
CA ALA A 434 17.27 10.70 4.80
C ALA A 434 17.17 11.90 3.83
N ARG A 435 17.82 13.01 4.16
CA ARG A 435 17.71 14.26 3.39
C ARG A 435 18.10 14.05 1.91
N LEU A 436 17.30 14.59 1.00
CA LEU A 436 17.42 14.46 -0.46
C LEU A 436 17.23 13.05 -1.05
N ASN A 437 17.01 12.03 -0.21
CA ASN A 437 16.89 10.64 -0.64
C ASN A 437 15.46 10.09 -0.57
N GLN A 438 14.45 10.93 -0.33
CA GLN A 438 13.06 10.50 -0.28
C GLN A 438 12.47 10.37 -1.69
N LYS A 439 11.44 9.53 -1.83
CA LYS A 439 10.60 9.47 -3.04
C LYS A 439 9.12 9.50 -2.71
N LEU A 440 8.34 10.14 -3.57
CA LEU A 440 6.89 10.27 -3.43
C LEU A 440 6.21 9.73 -4.68
N VAL A 441 5.20 8.87 -4.49
CA VAL A 441 4.25 8.46 -5.53
C VAL A 441 2.82 8.75 -5.07
N VAL A 442 2.10 9.61 -5.78
CA VAL A 442 0.69 9.90 -5.45
C VAL A 442 -0.22 9.73 -6.67
N GLY A 443 -1.18 8.82 -6.60
CA GLY A 443 -2.19 8.64 -7.64
C GLY A 443 -3.56 9.19 -7.26
N PRO A 444 -4.58 9.07 -8.13
CA PRO A 444 -5.95 9.52 -7.85
C PRO A 444 -6.70 8.54 -6.94
N TRP A 445 -6.01 7.93 -5.97
CA TRP A 445 -6.52 6.75 -5.27
C TRP A 445 -7.20 7.10 -3.96
N THR A 446 -8.23 6.33 -3.65
CA THR A 446 -8.75 6.12 -2.30
C THR A 446 -7.90 5.08 -1.56
N HIS A 447 -8.17 4.87 -0.26
CA HIS A 447 -7.36 4.00 0.59
C HIS A 447 -7.21 2.57 0.02
N GLY A 448 -5.96 2.18 -0.28
CA GLY A 448 -5.61 0.87 -0.84
C GLY A 448 -5.96 0.66 -2.33
N ALA A 449 -6.56 1.64 -3.00
CA ALA A 449 -7.12 1.48 -4.36
C ALA A 449 -6.12 1.74 -5.50
N LYS A 450 -4.81 1.62 -5.26
CA LYS A 450 -3.74 1.94 -6.23
C LYS A 450 -3.72 1.08 -7.50
N PHE A 451 -4.40 -0.07 -7.49
CA PHE A 451 -4.54 -0.98 -8.64
C PHE A 451 -5.91 -0.90 -9.31
N SER A 452 -6.74 0.06 -8.92
CA SER A 452 -8.10 0.24 -9.46
C SER A 452 -8.21 1.57 -10.19
N PRO A 453 -8.74 1.61 -11.43
CA PRO A 453 -9.11 2.86 -12.07
C PRO A 453 -10.42 3.44 -11.49
N TRP A 454 -11.19 2.65 -10.73
CA TRP A 454 -12.44 3.08 -10.11
C TRP A 454 -12.18 3.73 -8.76
N GLN A 455 -12.64 4.97 -8.61
CA GLN A 455 -12.44 5.80 -7.43
C GLN A 455 -13.73 6.58 -7.17
N GLY A 456 -14.45 6.22 -6.10
CA GLY A 456 -15.79 6.74 -5.85
C GLY A 456 -16.72 6.48 -7.05
N GLU A 457 -17.33 7.56 -7.56
CA GLU A 457 -18.23 7.52 -8.72
C GLU A 457 -17.49 7.75 -10.06
N LEU A 458 -16.18 8.01 -10.02
CA LEU A 458 -15.37 8.22 -11.22
C LEU A 458 -14.58 6.97 -11.62
N THR A 459 -14.39 6.82 -12.92
CA THR A 459 -13.40 5.89 -13.48
C THR A 459 -12.31 6.72 -14.14
N TYR A 460 -11.09 6.66 -13.64
CA TYR A 460 -9.93 7.28 -14.29
C TYR A 460 -9.41 6.40 -15.44
N PRO A 461 -8.63 6.94 -16.39
CA PRO A 461 -7.99 6.13 -17.43
C PRO A 461 -7.10 5.02 -16.83
N LEU A 462 -6.90 3.93 -17.58
CA LEU A 462 -6.22 2.74 -17.05
C LEU A 462 -4.78 3.01 -16.60
N ASP A 463 -4.12 4.02 -17.18
CA ASP A 463 -2.77 4.44 -16.77
C ASP A 463 -2.72 5.10 -15.39
N SER A 464 -3.87 5.43 -14.78
CA SER A 464 -3.96 5.95 -13.41
C SER A 464 -3.64 4.93 -12.32
N ILE A 465 -3.64 3.63 -12.64
CA ILE A 465 -3.21 2.60 -11.70
C ILE A 465 -1.68 2.61 -11.58
N PHE A 466 -1.16 2.16 -10.44
CA PHE A 466 0.27 2.00 -10.24
C PHE A 466 0.77 0.71 -10.91
N SER A 467 0.76 0.66 -12.24
CA SER A 467 1.02 -0.55 -13.03
C SER A 467 2.43 -1.11 -12.85
N ASP A 468 3.41 -0.25 -12.58
CA ASP A 468 4.81 -0.60 -12.34
C ASP A 468 5.19 -0.68 -10.85
N TYR A 469 4.21 -0.68 -9.94
CA TYR A 469 4.43 -0.72 -8.48
C TYR A 469 5.45 -1.78 -8.06
N ASP A 470 5.32 -2.98 -8.61
CA ASP A 470 6.14 -4.13 -8.25
C ASP A 470 7.60 -3.92 -8.67
N ASP A 471 7.85 -3.48 -9.90
CA ASP A 471 9.20 -3.15 -10.36
C ASP A 471 9.78 -1.98 -9.55
N PHE A 472 9.01 -0.90 -9.40
CA PHE A 472 9.44 0.34 -8.76
C PHE A 472 9.88 0.10 -7.30
N THR A 473 9.08 -0.63 -6.52
CA THR A 473 9.41 -0.93 -5.12
C THR A 473 10.54 -1.96 -4.99
N MET A 474 10.70 -2.91 -5.94
CA MET A 474 11.86 -3.81 -5.92
C MET A 474 13.15 -3.07 -6.25
N ARG A 475 13.14 -2.17 -7.24
CA ARG A 475 14.31 -1.36 -7.60
C ARG A 475 14.77 -0.48 -6.43
N TRP A 476 13.82 0.00 -5.62
CA TRP A 476 14.10 0.71 -4.38
C TRP A 476 14.82 -0.16 -3.35
N TYR A 477 14.29 -1.34 -3.03
CA TYR A 477 14.94 -2.26 -2.09
C TYR A 477 16.29 -2.75 -2.58
N ASP A 478 16.38 -3.16 -3.85
CA ASP A 478 17.62 -3.66 -4.42
C ASP A 478 18.73 -2.59 -4.44
N PHE A 479 18.37 -1.32 -4.61
CA PHE A 479 19.30 -0.20 -4.48
C PHE A 479 19.81 -0.06 -3.04
N TRP A 480 18.90 0.11 -2.08
CA TRP A 480 19.28 0.45 -0.70
C TRP A 480 19.82 -0.74 0.10
N LEU A 481 19.28 -1.94 -0.09
CA LEU A 481 19.62 -3.13 0.70
C LEU A 481 20.65 -4.04 0.01
N LYS A 482 20.79 -3.98 -1.32
CA LYS A 482 21.75 -4.83 -2.06
C LYS A 482 22.83 -4.05 -2.80
N GLY A 483 22.78 -2.71 -2.76
CA GLY A 483 23.74 -1.86 -3.46
C GLY A 483 23.71 -2.02 -4.98
N LYS A 484 22.59 -2.49 -5.56
CA LYS A 484 22.45 -2.61 -7.01
C LYS A 484 22.16 -1.23 -7.61
N ASP A 485 22.83 -0.90 -8.69
CA ASP A 485 22.45 0.26 -9.50
C ASP A 485 21.19 -0.06 -10.31
N THR A 486 20.04 0.41 -9.83
CA THR A 486 18.72 0.17 -10.44
C THR A 486 18.18 1.40 -11.20
N GLY A 487 18.96 2.50 -11.24
CA GLY A 487 18.53 3.79 -11.75
C GLY A 487 17.42 4.49 -10.95
N ILE A 488 16.95 3.89 -9.84
CA ILE A 488 15.81 4.44 -9.08
C ILE A 488 16.08 5.86 -8.59
N MET A 489 17.31 6.15 -8.15
CA MET A 489 17.69 7.48 -7.64
C MET A 489 17.96 8.53 -8.74
N ASP A 490 18.09 8.11 -10.00
CA ASP A 490 18.21 9.05 -11.14
C ASP A 490 16.86 9.64 -11.54
N GLU A 491 15.76 8.96 -11.19
CA GLU A 491 14.40 9.46 -11.41
C GLU A 491 14.07 10.60 -10.44
N PRO A 492 13.24 11.58 -10.84
CA PRO A 492 12.84 12.67 -9.96
C PRO A 492 12.21 12.17 -8.64
N PRO A 493 12.38 12.89 -7.52
CA PRO A 493 11.86 12.50 -6.22
C PRO A 493 10.33 12.38 -6.16
N ALA A 494 9.59 13.24 -6.86
CA ALA A 494 8.13 13.23 -6.84
C ALA A 494 7.56 12.73 -8.17
N ARG A 495 6.75 11.67 -8.12
CA ARG A 495 5.90 11.19 -9.21
C ARG A 495 4.45 11.30 -8.76
N TYR A 496 3.63 12.04 -9.49
CA TYR A 496 2.24 12.26 -9.09
C TYR A 496 1.30 12.30 -10.27
N TYR A 497 0.07 11.85 -10.07
CA TYR A 497 -0.95 11.87 -11.10
C TYR A 497 -1.69 13.21 -11.07
N VAL A 498 -1.66 13.94 -12.19
CA VAL A 498 -2.48 15.13 -12.39
C VAL A 498 -3.86 14.63 -12.79
N MET A 499 -4.84 14.74 -11.89
CA MET A 499 -6.21 14.31 -12.15
C MET A 499 -6.85 15.14 -13.27
N GLY A 500 -7.86 14.58 -13.90
CA GLY A 500 -8.78 15.29 -14.78
C GLY A 500 -10.18 14.67 -14.62
N PRO A 501 -11.09 14.91 -15.56
CA PRO A 501 -12.42 14.30 -15.51
C PRO A 501 -12.34 12.78 -15.57
N GLY A 502 -13.22 12.08 -14.85
CA GLY A 502 -13.46 10.65 -15.07
C GLY A 502 -14.01 10.32 -16.47
N LEU A 503 -13.82 9.08 -16.91
CA LEU A 503 -14.34 8.53 -18.16
C LEU A 503 -15.88 8.51 -18.21
N PRO A 504 -16.49 8.64 -19.41
CA PRO A 504 -15.84 8.73 -20.73
C PRO A 504 -15.30 10.12 -21.07
N GLU A 505 -15.70 11.17 -20.35
CA GLU A 505 -15.32 12.56 -20.63
C GLU A 505 -13.81 12.80 -20.46
N GLY A 506 -13.18 12.11 -19.51
CA GLY A 506 -11.74 12.10 -19.32
C GLY A 506 -10.91 11.60 -20.50
N ALA A 507 -11.52 10.95 -21.49
CA ALA A 507 -10.81 10.40 -22.64
C ALA A 507 -10.30 11.52 -23.54
N GLY A 508 -9.01 11.85 -23.43
CA GLY A 508 -8.38 12.94 -24.19
C GLY A 508 -8.68 14.34 -23.65
N ALA A 509 -9.30 14.45 -22.48
CA ALA A 509 -9.40 15.71 -21.75
C ALA A 509 -8.02 16.11 -21.18
N PRO A 510 -7.77 17.42 -20.94
CA PRO A 510 -6.65 17.86 -20.13
C PRO A 510 -6.65 17.21 -18.74
N GLY A 511 -5.46 16.97 -18.18
CA GLY A 511 -5.29 16.14 -16.99
C GLY A 511 -5.20 14.65 -17.34
N ASN A 512 -5.33 13.79 -16.33
CA ASN A 512 -5.21 12.34 -16.42
C ASN A 512 -3.85 11.84 -16.94
N PHE A 513 -2.75 12.26 -16.29
CA PHE A 513 -1.42 11.78 -16.62
C PHE A 513 -0.48 11.80 -15.41
N TRP A 514 0.55 10.94 -15.44
CA TRP A 514 1.65 10.99 -14.49
C TRP A 514 2.63 12.13 -14.82
N ARG A 515 2.99 12.91 -13.80
CA ARG A 515 4.04 13.92 -13.84
C ARG A 515 5.17 13.55 -12.89
N HIS A 516 6.38 13.97 -13.24
CA HIS A 516 7.56 13.86 -12.40
C HIS A 516 8.09 15.25 -12.09
N ALA A 517 8.51 15.49 -10.85
CA ALA A 517 9.02 16.77 -10.39
C ALA A 517 10.24 16.57 -9.47
N PRO A 518 11.20 17.51 -9.48
CA PRO A 518 12.38 17.45 -8.62
C PRO A 518 12.03 17.59 -7.13
N ASP A 519 10.84 18.10 -6.81
CA ASP A 519 10.33 18.30 -5.46
C ASP A 519 8.79 18.42 -5.48
N TRP A 520 8.17 18.41 -4.31
CA TRP A 520 6.77 18.74 -4.10
C TRP A 520 6.62 19.84 -3.03
N PRO A 521 5.71 20.82 -3.20
CA PRO A 521 4.87 21.05 -4.39
C PRO A 521 5.68 21.55 -5.58
N PRO A 522 5.20 21.37 -6.82
CA PRO A 522 5.81 22.01 -7.98
C PRO A 522 5.68 23.55 -7.88
N PRO A 523 6.47 24.31 -8.65
CA PRO A 523 6.25 25.75 -8.79
C PRO A 523 4.80 26.05 -9.20
N ALA A 524 4.12 26.90 -8.43
CA ALA A 524 2.75 27.30 -8.70
C ALA A 524 2.55 28.76 -8.27
N THR A 525 1.63 29.45 -8.95
CA THR A 525 1.19 30.79 -8.58
C THR A 525 -0.06 30.69 -7.72
N PRO A 526 -0.05 31.19 -6.48
CA PRO A 526 -1.27 31.24 -5.67
C PRO A 526 -2.27 32.23 -6.29
N VAL A 527 -3.46 31.74 -6.64
CA VAL A 527 -4.54 32.55 -7.21
C VAL A 527 -5.74 32.50 -6.28
N ARG A 528 -6.21 33.68 -5.86
CA ARG A 528 -7.38 33.81 -5.01
C ARG A 528 -8.64 33.85 -5.84
N TYR A 529 -9.59 33.01 -5.46
CA TYR A 529 -10.96 32.99 -5.94
C TYR A 529 -11.85 33.45 -4.80
N TYR A 530 -12.29 34.70 -4.88
CA TYR A 530 -13.13 35.35 -3.89
C TYR A 530 -14.58 34.86 -4.00
N LEU A 531 -15.21 34.71 -2.84
CA LEU A 531 -16.63 34.42 -2.71
C LEU A 531 -17.39 35.76 -2.83
N HIS A 532 -18.40 35.79 -3.70
CA HIS A 532 -19.23 36.98 -3.94
C HIS A 532 -20.69 36.74 -3.53
N PRO A 533 -21.46 37.81 -3.28
CA PRO A 533 -22.91 37.70 -3.14
C PRO A 533 -23.56 37.03 -4.35
N GLY A 534 -24.61 36.23 -4.10
CA GLY A 534 -25.33 35.52 -5.17
C GLY A 534 -24.66 34.22 -5.66
N GLY A 535 -23.65 33.73 -4.95
CA GLY A 535 -23.02 32.42 -5.24
C GLY A 535 -22.01 32.46 -6.39
N VAL A 536 -21.41 33.62 -6.67
CA VAL A 536 -20.38 33.76 -7.70
C VAL A 536 -19.00 33.58 -7.09
N LEU A 537 -18.16 32.77 -7.74
CA LEU A 537 -16.74 32.63 -7.43
C LEU A 537 -15.92 33.33 -8.54
N SER A 538 -15.02 34.25 -8.17
CA SER A 538 -14.25 35.04 -9.15
C SER A 538 -12.87 35.44 -8.63
N THR A 539 -11.92 35.63 -9.53
CA THR A 539 -10.60 36.18 -9.19
C THR A 539 -10.62 37.69 -8.94
N ASP A 540 -11.66 38.38 -9.40
CA ASP A 540 -11.87 39.78 -9.07
C ASP A 540 -12.31 39.91 -7.60
N PRO A 541 -11.74 40.85 -6.81
CA PRO A 541 -12.18 41.09 -5.44
C PRO A 541 -13.61 41.66 -5.41
N PRO A 542 -14.39 41.41 -4.35
CA PRO A 542 -15.75 41.91 -4.24
C PRO A 542 -15.82 43.44 -4.18
N PRO A 543 -16.90 44.04 -4.72
CA PRO A 543 -17.03 45.48 -4.82
C PRO A 543 -17.17 46.16 -3.44
N PRO A 544 -16.80 47.45 -3.32
CA PRO A 544 -17.05 48.23 -2.10
C PRO A 544 -18.54 48.31 -1.80
N GLY A 545 -18.94 48.04 -0.55
CA GLY A 545 -20.35 48.04 -0.13
C GLY A 545 -20.84 46.73 0.47
N GLY A 546 -20.07 45.65 0.26
CA GLY A 546 -20.19 44.38 0.98
C GLY A 546 -21.51 43.63 0.86
N GLY A 547 -21.47 42.37 1.25
CA GLY A 547 -22.62 41.50 1.35
C GLY A 547 -22.22 40.29 2.19
N GLU A 548 -23.21 39.59 2.69
CA GLU A 548 -23.03 38.39 3.50
C GLU A 548 -23.89 37.26 2.92
N THR A 549 -23.42 36.03 3.08
CA THR A 549 -24.26 34.84 2.92
C THR A 549 -24.56 34.29 4.30
N ILE A 550 -25.85 34.18 4.63
CA ILE A 550 -26.32 33.67 5.92
C ILE A 550 -26.95 32.29 5.72
N TYR A 551 -26.66 31.36 6.62
CA TYR A 551 -27.31 30.07 6.70
C TYR A 551 -27.48 29.64 8.17
N VAL A 552 -28.36 28.67 8.41
CA VAL A 552 -28.68 28.19 9.75
C VAL A 552 -28.28 26.72 9.85
N HIS A 553 -27.48 26.36 10.85
CA HIS A 553 -27.06 24.98 11.07
C HIS A 553 -27.63 24.43 12.38
N ASP A 554 -28.38 23.34 12.29
CA ASP A 554 -28.94 22.58 13.42
C ASP A 554 -28.12 21.30 13.65
N PRO A 555 -27.45 21.13 14.81
CA PRO A 555 -26.70 19.91 15.13
C PRO A 555 -27.54 18.62 15.11
N ASN A 556 -28.87 18.71 15.20
CA ASN A 556 -29.76 17.55 15.15
C ASN A 556 -30.14 17.13 13.72
N ASP A 557 -29.77 17.92 12.72
CA ASP A 557 -29.89 17.61 11.29
C ASP A 557 -28.58 17.98 10.59
N PRO A 558 -27.47 17.26 10.89
CA PRO A 558 -26.17 17.59 10.32
C PRO A 558 -26.12 17.25 8.82
N VAL A 559 -25.29 17.99 8.09
CA VAL A 559 -25.02 17.74 6.66
C VAL A 559 -24.35 16.37 6.53
N PRO A 560 -24.92 15.44 5.74
CA PRO A 560 -24.38 14.10 5.62
C PRO A 560 -23.07 14.08 4.81
N THR A 561 -22.14 13.25 5.24
CA THR A 561 -20.93 12.94 4.48
C THR A 561 -21.27 12.21 3.18
N ARG A 562 -20.58 12.58 2.10
CA ARG A 562 -20.68 11.90 0.81
C ARG A 562 -19.34 11.95 0.07
N GLY A 563 -18.57 10.87 0.16
CA GLY A 563 -17.27 10.76 -0.50
C GLY A 563 -16.15 11.48 0.26
N GLY A 564 -15.09 11.82 -0.45
CA GLY A 564 -13.90 12.46 0.10
C GLY A 564 -12.91 11.43 0.66
N SER A 565 -11.98 11.90 1.49
CA SER A 565 -10.95 11.06 2.11
C SER A 565 -11.52 10.24 3.26
N ASN A 566 -12.33 9.22 2.94
CA ASN A 566 -12.92 8.26 3.87
C ASN A 566 -12.33 6.85 3.69
N LEU A 567 -12.40 6.04 4.76
CA LEU A 567 -11.87 4.68 4.76
C LEU A 567 -12.91 3.66 4.25
N TYR A 568 -14.15 3.78 4.71
CA TYR A 568 -15.20 2.80 4.49
C TYR A 568 -16.24 3.27 3.46
N GLU A 569 -16.88 2.31 2.79
CA GLU A 569 -17.81 2.58 1.67
C GLU A 569 -19.21 3.01 2.12
N ASP A 570 -19.59 2.77 3.37
CA ASP A 570 -20.93 3.03 3.91
C ASP A 570 -21.32 4.51 3.89
N ILE A 571 -20.34 5.41 3.96
CA ILE A 571 -20.50 6.87 3.79
C ILE A 571 -19.92 7.38 2.45
N GLY A 572 -19.47 6.45 1.60
CA GLY A 572 -18.76 6.71 0.36
C GLY A 572 -17.33 7.24 0.57
N LYS A 573 -16.46 7.02 -0.42
CA LYS A 573 -15.10 7.55 -0.46
C LYS A 573 -14.69 7.94 -1.88
N GLY A 574 -13.73 8.85 -2.01
CA GLY A 574 -13.29 9.37 -3.30
C GLY A 574 -14.24 10.41 -3.89
N PRO A 575 -14.10 10.69 -5.19
CA PRO A 575 -14.91 11.69 -5.87
C PRO A 575 -16.36 11.21 -6.02
N MET A 576 -17.30 11.93 -5.42
CA MET A 576 -18.73 11.66 -5.52
C MET A 576 -19.48 12.95 -5.88
N ASP A 577 -20.56 12.82 -6.64
CA ASP A 577 -21.43 13.93 -7.01
C ASP A 577 -22.08 14.51 -5.76
N GLN A 578 -21.81 15.78 -5.46
CA GLN A 578 -22.23 16.46 -4.24
C GLN A 578 -23.65 17.02 -4.31
N ARG A 579 -24.26 17.16 -5.50
CA ARG A 579 -25.62 17.73 -5.64
C ARG A 579 -26.68 17.13 -4.73
N PRO A 580 -26.72 15.80 -4.48
CA PRO A 580 -27.70 15.22 -3.56
C PRO A 580 -27.62 15.74 -2.11
N VAL A 581 -26.50 16.35 -1.74
CA VAL A 581 -26.28 16.97 -0.42
C VAL A 581 -26.29 18.49 -0.56
N ASP A 582 -25.42 19.05 -1.40
CA ASP A 582 -25.11 20.47 -1.39
C ASP A 582 -26.16 21.33 -2.08
N ASP A 583 -26.90 20.79 -3.05
CA ASP A 583 -28.02 21.51 -3.70
C ASP A 583 -29.35 21.28 -2.97
N ALA A 584 -29.42 20.23 -2.15
CA ALA A 584 -30.65 19.78 -1.51
C ALA A 584 -30.90 20.44 -0.14
N ARG A 585 -29.87 21.07 0.43
CA ARG A 585 -29.87 21.57 1.81
C ARG A 585 -29.71 23.08 1.86
N ALA A 586 -30.40 23.71 2.80
CA ALA A 586 -30.35 25.16 3.01
C ALA A 586 -29.17 25.60 3.90
N ASP A 587 -28.56 24.66 4.63
CA ASP A 587 -27.39 24.87 5.49
C ASP A 587 -26.06 24.55 4.79
N VAL A 588 -26.11 24.38 3.46
CA VAL A 588 -24.95 24.33 2.57
C VAL A 588 -25.05 25.49 1.59
N VAL A 589 -24.03 26.34 1.58
CA VAL A 589 -23.98 27.53 0.72
C VAL A 589 -22.84 27.42 -0.28
N VAL A 590 -23.11 27.78 -1.54
CA VAL A 590 -22.22 27.44 -2.66
C VAL A 590 -21.85 28.66 -3.50
N TRP A 591 -20.60 28.66 -3.98
CA TRP A 591 -20.06 29.64 -4.91
C TRP A 591 -19.43 28.93 -6.10
N GLN A 592 -19.70 29.42 -7.30
CA GLN A 592 -19.23 28.77 -8.52
C GLN A 592 -18.70 29.80 -9.52
N THR A 593 -17.65 29.45 -10.25
CA THR A 593 -17.21 30.23 -11.40
C THR A 593 -18.20 30.09 -12.56
N PRO A 594 -18.20 31.01 -13.53
CA PRO A 594 -18.63 30.67 -14.88
C PRO A 594 -17.85 29.45 -15.40
N PRO A 595 -18.38 28.70 -16.38
CA PRO A 595 -17.60 27.70 -17.08
C PRO A 595 -16.25 28.26 -17.55
N LEU A 596 -15.17 27.57 -17.25
CA LEU A 596 -13.82 27.99 -17.55
C LEU A 596 -13.64 28.09 -19.07
N ALA A 597 -13.07 29.21 -19.53
CA ALA A 597 -12.80 29.41 -20.94
C ALA A 597 -11.58 28.59 -21.44
N GLN A 598 -10.68 28.25 -20.53
CA GLN A 598 -9.45 27.49 -20.78
C GLN A 598 -9.23 26.51 -19.62
N PRO A 599 -8.54 25.39 -19.86
CA PRO A 599 -8.18 24.47 -18.77
C PRO A 599 -7.35 25.18 -17.71
N LEU A 600 -7.59 24.86 -16.44
CA LEU A 600 -6.84 25.36 -15.30
C LEU A 600 -6.28 24.18 -14.51
N GLU A 601 -4.96 24.11 -14.38
CA GLU A 601 -4.32 23.12 -13.54
C GLU A 601 -3.98 23.71 -12.17
N ILE A 602 -4.26 22.95 -11.12
CA ILE A 602 -3.76 23.21 -9.77
C ILE A 602 -2.91 22.02 -9.30
N SER A 603 -1.80 22.29 -8.62
CA SER A 603 -1.01 21.25 -7.93
C SER A 603 -0.30 21.84 -6.72
N GLY A 604 -0.64 21.34 -5.54
CA GLY A 604 -0.07 21.81 -4.28
C GLY A 604 -1.13 21.98 -3.18
N PRO A 605 -0.78 22.66 -2.08
CA PRO A 605 -1.67 22.91 -0.96
C PRO A 605 -2.78 23.90 -1.32
N ILE A 606 -3.98 23.66 -0.78
CA ILE A 606 -5.13 24.55 -0.93
C ILE A 606 -5.52 25.11 0.43
N THR A 607 -5.82 26.41 0.48
CA THR A 607 -6.31 27.07 1.70
C THR A 607 -7.56 27.88 1.40
N ALA A 608 -8.60 27.69 2.21
CA ALA A 608 -9.76 28.56 2.21
C ALA A 608 -9.66 29.54 3.39
N VAL A 609 -9.82 30.83 3.10
CA VAL A 609 -9.87 31.90 4.09
C VAL A 609 -11.30 32.43 4.16
N LEU A 610 -11.95 32.19 5.29
CA LEU A 610 -13.30 32.66 5.56
C LEU A 610 -13.24 33.84 6.53
N TYR A 611 -13.83 34.97 6.15
CA TYR A 611 -14.25 35.98 7.10
C TYR A 611 -15.68 35.65 7.47
N ALA A 612 -15.90 35.23 8.71
CA ALA A 612 -17.16 34.63 9.10
C ALA A 612 -17.53 34.96 10.55
N ALA A 613 -18.81 34.85 10.87
CA ALA A 613 -19.30 34.93 12.24
C ALA A 613 -20.37 33.87 12.51
N SER A 614 -20.56 33.58 13.79
CA SER A 614 -21.68 32.79 14.30
C SER A 614 -22.38 33.58 15.39
N ASP A 615 -23.69 33.39 15.58
CA ASP A 615 -24.40 33.84 16.78
C ASP A 615 -24.18 32.92 18.00
N ARG A 616 -23.37 31.88 17.82
CA ARG A 616 -22.94 30.94 18.85
C ARG A 616 -21.47 31.13 19.23
N PRO A 617 -21.08 30.71 20.45
CA PRO A 617 -19.70 30.79 20.92
C PRO A 617 -18.74 29.82 20.20
N ASP A 618 -19.27 28.83 19.48
CA ASP A 618 -18.48 27.89 18.68
C ASP A 618 -19.33 27.31 17.54
N THR A 619 -18.69 26.84 16.47
CA THR A 619 -19.29 26.17 15.32
C THR A 619 -18.18 25.55 14.47
N ASP A 620 -18.53 24.79 13.43
CA ASP A 620 -17.54 24.31 12.46
C ASP A 620 -17.65 25.04 11.12
N TRP A 621 -16.52 25.07 10.41
CA TRP A 621 -16.43 25.50 9.02
C TRP A 621 -15.94 24.34 8.16
N VAL A 622 -16.87 23.69 7.47
CA VAL A 622 -16.55 22.68 6.44
C VAL A 622 -16.45 23.39 5.11
N VAL A 623 -15.38 23.13 4.38
CA VAL A 623 -15.19 23.64 3.02
C VAL A 623 -14.93 22.48 2.07
N LYS A 624 -15.61 22.49 0.92
CA LYS A 624 -15.44 21.51 -0.16
C LYS A 624 -14.99 22.22 -1.43
N LEU A 625 -14.02 21.64 -2.13
CA LEU A 625 -13.65 21.99 -3.49
C LEU A 625 -14.24 20.95 -4.44
N GLU A 626 -14.94 21.43 -5.47
CA GLU A 626 -15.67 20.60 -6.43
C GLU A 626 -15.32 20.98 -7.88
N ASP A 627 -15.27 19.97 -8.74
CA ASP A 627 -15.24 20.11 -10.20
C ASP A 627 -16.66 19.95 -10.77
N VAL A 628 -17.23 21.03 -11.30
CA VAL A 628 -18.57 21.03 -11.89
C VAL A 628 -18.46 20.73 -13.39
N TYR A 629 -19.03 19.59 -13.77
CA TYR A 629 -19.04 19.08 -15.12
C TYR A 629 -20.05 19.85 -16.00
N PRO A 630 -19.87 19.83 -17.34
CA PRO A 630 -20.85 20.42 -18.27
C PRO A 630 -22.24 19.79 -18.19
N ASP A 631 -22.35 18.54 -17.72
CA ASP A 631 -23.63 17.85 -17.47
C ASP A 631 -24.28 18.22 -16.12
N GLY A 632 -23.62 19.09 -15.37
CA GLY A 632 -24.06 19.61 -14.08
C GLY A 632 -23.67 18.77 -12.87
N ARG A 633 -23.01 17.61 -13.00
CA ARG A 633 -22.45 16.90 -11.84
C ARG A 633 -21.45 17.79 -11.11
N ALA A 634 -21.46 17.79 -9.78
CA ALA A 634 -20.50 18.53 -8.97
C ALA A 634 -19.62 17.52 -8.22
N MET A 635 -18.49 17.14 -8.83
CA MET A 635 -17.65 16.06 -8.32
C MET A 635 -16.69 16.58 -7.26
N LEU A 636 -16.72 15.97 -6.08
CA LEU A 636 -15.82 16.32 -4.98
C LEU A 636 -14.35 16.11 -5.35
N VAL A 637 -13.52 17.14 -5.13
CA VAL A 637 -12.05 17.09 -5.29
C VAL A 637 -11.38 16.89 -3.94
N THR A 638 -11.69 17.72 -2.95
CA THR A 638 -11.22 17.61 -1.56
C THR A 638 -12.16 18.35 -0.61
N ASP A 639 -12.21 17.94 0.65
CA ASP A 639 -12.99 18.57 1.72
C ASP A 639 -12.35 18.36 3.09
N LEU A 640 -12.31 19.45 3.86
CA LEU A 640 -11.85 19.47 5.25
C LEU A 640 -12.71 20.41 6.10
N ILE A 641 -12.44 20.39 7.39
CA ILE A 641 -13.18 21.09 8.44
C ILE A 641 -12.21 21.93 9.27
N LEU A 642 -12.74 22.96 9.94
CA LEU A 642 -12.07 23.67 11.04
C LEU A 642 -13.10 23.94 12.13
N MET A 643 -12.82 23.48 13.36
CA MET A 643 -13.60 23.86 14.53
C MET A 643 -13.25 25.30 14.93
N ALA A 644 -14.24 26.17 15.09
CA ALA A 644 -14.01 27.62 15.22
C ALA A 644 -13.20 28.00 16.47
N ARG A 645 -13.34 27.26 17.57
CA ARG A 645 -12.50 27.44 18.77
C ARG A 645 -11.01 27.21 18.50
N HIS A 646 -10.63 26.52 17.43
CA HIS A 646 -9.24 26.27 17.03
C HIS A 646 -8.71 27.23 15.96
N ARG A 647 -9.43 28.32 15.65
CA ARG A 647 -9.05 29.26 14.57
C ARG A 647 -7.67 29.92 14.70
N ILE A 648 -7.15 30.06 15.92
CA ILE A 648 -5.82 30.65 16.19
C ILE A 648 -4.79 29.57 16.52
N SER A 649 -5.21 28.55 17.27
CA SER A 649 -4.32 27.49 17.73
C SER A 649 -5.11 26.21 18.00
N PHE A 650 -4.51 25.07 17.70
CA PHE A 650 -4.99 23.76 18.13
C PHE A 650 -4.65 23.43 19.58
N ARG A 651 -3.84 24.27 20.25
CA ARG A 651 -3.39 24.05 21.65
C ARG A 651 -4.21 24.80 22.67
N GLN A 652 -4.87 25.86 22.23
CA GLN A 652 -5.64 26.74 23.10
C GLN A 652 -6.93 27.11 22.38
N GLU A 653 -8.04 26.77 23.01
CA GLU A 653 -9.36 27.20 22.58
C GLU A 653 -9.48 28.73 22.64
N ASP A 654 -10.13 29.28 21.64
CA ASP A 654 -10.48 30.68 21.53
C ASP A 654 -11.94 30.76 21.09
N LEU A 655 -12.84 30.92 22.05
CA LEU A 655 -14.29 30.95 21.77
C LEU A 655 -14.70 32.23 21.05
N LEU A 656 -15.74 32.12 20.21
CA LEU A 656 -16.29 33.23 19.47
C LEU A 656 -17.11 34.15 20.37
N ALA A 657 -16.99 35.46 20.14
CA ALA A 657 -18.01 36.40 20.57
C ALA A 657 -19.18 36.37 19.56
N PRO A 658 -20.43 36.09 19.99
CA PRO A 658 -21.58 36.03 19.09
C PRO A 658 -21.73 37.26 18.18
N GLY A 659 -21.84 37.02 16.88
CA GLY A 659 -22.02 38.03 15.83
C GLY A 659 -20.75 38.78 15.43
N GLN A 660 -19.61 38.54 16.08
CA GLN A 660 -18.34 39.14 15.68
C GLN A 660 -17.71 38.39 14.51
N VAL A 661 -17.26 39.13 13.49
CA VAL A 661 -16.53 38.57 12.35
C VAL A 661 -15.09 38.22 12.76
N TYR A 662 -14.68 37.02 12.42
CA TYR A 662 -13.32 36.49 12.58
C TYR A 662 -12.79 35.98 11.26
N ARG A 663 -11.47 35.83 11.18
CA ARG A 663 -10.79 35.19 10.06
C ARG A 663 -10.47 33.74 10.43
N PHE A 664 -10.85 32.82 9.56
CA PHE A 664 -10.61 31.39 9.67
C PHE A 664 -9.78 30.91 8.47
N GLU A 665 -8.77 30.10 8.72
CA GLU A 665 -7.99 29.42 7.68
C GLU A 665 -8.32 27.93 7.72
N VAL A 666 -9.03 27.43 6.71
CA VAL A 666 -9.33 26.01 6.54
C VAL A 666 -8.31 25.42 5.57
N ASP A 667 -7.47 24.52 6.07
CA ASP A 667 -6.50 23.76 5.28
C ASP A 667 -7.22 22.63 4.54
N LEU A 668 -7.32 22.74 3.21
CA LEU A 668 -7.99 21.77 2.33
C LEU A 668 -7.06 20.67 1.82
N TRP A 669 -5.84 20.62 2.36
CA TRP A 669 -4.79 19.69 1.99
C TRP A 669 -4.30 19.86 0.54
N ASP A 670 -3.32 19.05 0.19
CA ASP A 670 -2.68 19.02 -1.12
C ASP A 670 -3.51 18.21 -2.14
N THR A 671 -3.57 18.68 -3.39
CA THR A 671 -4.14 17.92 -4.52
C THR A 671 -3.42 18.23 -5.83
N SER A 672 -3.78 17.51 -6.90
CA SER A 672 -3.32 17.77 -8.26
C SER A 672 -4.43 17.44 -9.27
N ILE A 673 -5.00 18.45 -9.93
CA ILE A 673 -6.10 18.31 -10.89
C ILE A 673 -6.04 19.38 -11.98
N THR A 674 -6.44 19.02 -13.20
CA THR A 674 -6.79 19.96 -14.27
C THR A 674 -8.29 20.04 -14.43
N PHE A 675 -8.88 21.22 -14.21
CA PHE A 675 -10.26 21.53 -14.58
C PHE A 675 -10.30 21.87 -16.08
N PRO A 676 -11.00 21.11 -16.94
CA PRO A 676 -11.07 21.42 -18.37
C PRO A 676 -11.83 22.71 -18.69
N ALA A 677 -11.68 23.19 -19.93
CA ALA A 677 -12.59 24.20 -20.45
C ALA A 677 -14.03 23.67 -20.47
N GLY A 678 -14.99 24.51 -20.08
CA GLY A 678 -16.41 24.15 -19.94
C GLY A 678 -16.80 23.59 -18.58
N HIS A 679 -15.85 23.10 -17.78
CA HIS A 679 -16.07 22.82 -16.36
C HIS A 679 -16.09 24.11 -15.53
N ALA A 680 -16.53 24.06 -14.29
CA ALA A 680 -16.45 25.18 -13.36
C ALA A 680 -15.88 24.76 -12.01
N ILE A 681 -15.23 25.70 -11.33
CA ILE A 681 -14.75 25.49 -9.96
C ILE A 681 -15.87 25.88 -9.02
N ARG A 682 -16.21 25.00 -8.09
CA ARG A 682 -17.24 25.24 -7.07
C ARG A 682 -16.68 25.05 -5.67
N ILE A 683 -17.09 25.93 -4.77
CA ILE A 683 -16.82 25.87 -3.34
C ILE A 683 -18.16 25.76 -2.61
N ALA A 684 -18.32 24.73 -1.80
CA ALA A 684 -19.41 24.62 -0.84
C ALA A 684 -18.88 24.85 0.58
N VAL A 685 -19.65 25.60 1.37
CA VAL A 685 -19.39 25.82 2.80
C VAL A 685 -20.60 25.34 3.59
N ALA A 686 -20.32 24.61 4.66
CA ALA A 686 -21.29 24.11 5.63
C ALA A 686 -20.71 24.18 7.04
N SER A 687 -21.47 23.74 8.04
CA SER A 687 -21.01 23.67 9.43
C SER A 687 -21.13 22.28 10.05
N SER A 688 -21.20 21.24 9.20
CA SER A 688 -21.07 19.84 9.59
C SER A 688 -20.74 18.98 8.36
N ASN A 689 -20.21 17.79 8.59
CA ASN A 689 -19.94 16.76 7.58
C ASN A 689 -19.95 15.39 8.27
N TYR A 690 -21.14 14.93 8.62
CA TYR A 690 -21.37 13.82 9.53
C TYR A 690 -21.72 12.52 8.78
N PRO A 691 -21.18 11.34 9.14
CA PRO A 691 -20.41 11.07 10.35
C PRO A 691 -18.89 11.11 10.17
N ARG A 692 -18.34 11.62 9.05
CA ARG A 692 -16.86 11.72 8.90
C ARG A 692 -16.24 12.45 10.07
N PHE A 693 -16.86 13.56 10.46
CA PHE A 693 -16.53 14.34 11.65
C PHE A 693 -17.68 14.30 12.66
N GLU A 694 -17.36 14.44 13.95
CA GLU A 694 -18.35 14.66 15.00
C GLU A 694 -19.10 15.98 14.77
N VAL A 695 -20.33 16.08 15.29
CA VAL A 695 -21.11 17.31 15.15
C VAL A 695 -20.79 18.25 16.31
N ASN A 696 -20.34 19.47 16.00
CA ASN A 696 -20.16 20.50 17.00
C ASN A 696 -21.51 20.87 17.66
N PRO A 697 -21.62 20.85 19.00
CA PRO A 697 -22.87 21.17 19.71
C PRO A 697 -23.19 22.66 19.70
N GLN A 698 -22.25 23.51 19.29
CA GLN A 698 -22.35 24.97 19.17
C GLN A 698 -22.51 25.71 20.51
N THR A 699 -22.34 25.03 21.64
CA THR A 699 -22.53 25.59 22.99
C THR A 699 -21.27 26.25 23.55
N GLY A 700 -20.10 25.98 22.98
CA GLY A 700 -18.80 26.34 23.56
C GLY A 700 -18.46 25.55 24.84
N GLU A 701 -19.26 24.55 25.21
CA GLU A 701 -18.90 23.60 26.27
C GLU A 701 -17.66 22.78 25.88
N PRO A 702 -16.89 22.26 26.85
CA PRO A 702 -15.73 21.42 26.56
C PRO A 702 -16.11 20.22 25.70
N PHE A 703 -15.15 19.79 24.86
CA PHE A 703 -15.32 18.64 23.98
C PHE A 703 -15.86 17.42 24.74
N HIS A 704 -16.86 16.75 24.16
CA HIS A 704 -17.52 15.55 24.70
C HIS A 704 -18.12 15.70 26.13
N GLN A 705 -18.35 16.93 26.59
CA GLN A 705 -18.97 17.23 27.90
C GLN A 705 -20.24 18.09 27.79
N HIS A 706 -20.73 18.33 26.57
CA HIS A 706 -21.95 19.09 26.33
C HIS A 706 -23.19 18.32 26.80
N THR A 707 -24.22 19.05 27.24
CA THR A 707 -25.48 18.45 27.74
C THR A 707 -26.67 18.70 26.82
N HIS A 708 -26.49 19.57 25.83
CA HIS A 708 -27.48 19.99 24.86
C HIS A 708 -26.77 20.51 23.60
N THR A 709 -27.53 20.78 22.57
CA THR A 709 -27.07 21.42 21.32
C THR A 709 -27.82 22.72 21.10
N GLU A 710 -27.18 23.67 20.42
CA GLU A 710 -27.80 24.93 20.01
C GLU A 710 -27.79 25.05 18.48
N VAL A 711 -28.75 25.82 17.94
CA VAL A 711 -28.83 26.12 16.50
C VAL A 711 -28.12 27.44 16.22
N ALA A 712 -27.19 27.45 15.26
CA ALA A 712 -26.39 28.61 14.90
C ALA A 712 -26.91 29.26 13.62
N THR A 713 -26.92 30.58 13.64
CA THR A 713 -26.96 31.41 12.44
C THR A 713 -25.54 31.79 12.07
N ASN A 714 -25.01 31.17 11.02
CA ASN A 714 -23.66 31.40 10.52
C ASN A 714 -23.68 32.36 9.33
N ARG A 715 -22.64 33.18 9.22
CA ARG A 715 -22.48 34.17 8.14
C ARG A 715 -21.09 34.11 7.53
N ILE A 716 -21.01 34.24 6.21
CA ILE A 716 -19.77 34.40 5.44
C ILE A 716 -19.77 35.79 4.81
N GLU A 717 -18.72 36.56 5.09
CA GLU A 717 -18.54 37.93 4.62
C GLU A 717 -17.88 37.97 3.23
N HIS A 718 -18.39 38.89 2.41
CA HIS A 718 -17.91 39.19 1.05
C HIS A 718 -17.53 40.66 0.89
N SER A 719 -17.24 41.36 1.98
CA SER A 719 -16.92 42.79 1.91
C SER A 719 -15.52 43.01 1.34
N ALA A 720 -15.24 44.17 0.74
CA ALA A 720 -13.90 44.45 0.20
C ALA A 720 -12.79 44.42 1.26
N THR A 721 -13.13 44.62 2.55
CA THR A 721 -12.20 44.52 3.69
C THR A 721 -12.16 43.14 4.34
N GLU A 722 -13.22 42.34 4.17
CA GLU A 722 -13.42 41.00 4.73
C GLU A 722 -13.84 40.07 3.59
N ALA A 723 -12.98 39.96 2.58
CA ALA A 723 -13.26 39.21 1.37
C ALA A 723 -12.86 37.75 1.60
N SER A 724 -13.85 36.87 1.81
CA SER A 724 -13.60 35.42 1.88
C SER A 724 -13.11 34.90 0.52
N TYR A 725 -12.15 33.98 0.51
CA TYR A 725 -11.59 33.41 -0.71
C TYR A 725 -11.08 31.98 -0.52
N VAL A 726 -10.97 31.24 -1.61
CA VAL A 726 -10.10 30.06 -1.70
C VAL A 726 -8.84 30.42 -2.49
N GLU A 727 -7.68 30.00 -2.00
CA GLU A 727 -6.40 30.19 -2.69
C GLU A 727 -5.99 28.87 -3.33
N LEU A 728 -5.86 28.88 -4.65
CA LEU A 728 -5.55 27.71 -5.46
C LEU A 728 -4.12 27.80 -6.00
N PRO A 729 -3.32 26.71 -5.94
CA PRO A 729 -1.95 26.68 -6.45
C PRO A 729 -1.94 26.45 -7.96
N VAL A 730 -2.16 27.51 -8.74
CA VAL A 730 -2.27 27.42 -10.20
C VAL A 730 -0.92 27.16 -10.82
N VAL A 731 -0.82 26.08 -11.57
CA VAL A 731 0.39 25.68 -12.29
C VAL A 731 0.40 26.32 -13.67
N ASP A 732 1.53 26.91 -14.07
CA ASP A 732 1.83 27.12 -15.48
C ASP A 732 2.43 25.82 -16.03
N PRO A 733 1.73 25.10 -16.93
CA PRO A 733 2.28 23.89 -17.52
C PRO A 733 3.63 24.14 -18.20
N ALA A 734 3.89 25.31 -18.79
CA ALA A 734 5.17 25.62 -19.41
C ALA A 734 6.32 25.75 -18.39
N GLU A 735 6.03 26.11 -17.14
CA GLU A 735 7.03 26.20 -16.06
C GLU A 735 7.26 24.86 -15.36
N VAL A 736 6.21 24.03 -15.24
CA VAL A 736 6.26 22.77 -14.48
C VAL A 736 6.50 21.55 -15.36
N THR A 737 6.09 21.57 -16.62
CA THR A 737 6.54 20.59 -17.61
C THR A 737 7.95 20.94 -18.07
N GLY A 738 8.92 20.64 -17.20
CA GLY A 738 10.22 20.23 -17.70
C GLY A 738 9.98 19.14 -18.76
N CYS A 739 10.51 19.36 -19.96
CA CYS A 739 10.13 18.65 -21.17
C CYS A 739 9.94 17.14 -21.00
N ARG A 740 8.98 16.59 -21.74
CA ARG A 740 8.82 15.14 -21.85
C ARG A 740 10.11 14.55 -22.46
N PRO A 741 10.73 13.53 -21.85
CA PRO A 741 11.85 12.79 -22.47
C PRO A 741 11.50 12.14 -23.82
N SER A 742 10.21 12.07 -24.15
CA SER A 742 9.66 11.47 -25.36
C SER A 742 9.38 12.46 -26.50
N GLU A 743 9.70 13.75 -26.35
CA GLU A 743 9.57 14.74 -27.43
C GLU A 743 10.76 14.70 -28.40
N HIS A 744 10.50 15.03 -29.67
CA HIS A 744 11.53 15.07 -30.72
C HIS A 744 12.58 16.17 -30.41
N VAL A 745 13.87 15.81 -30.43
CA VAL A 745 14.97 16.79 -30.41
C VAL A 745 14.90 17.64 -31.69
N LEU A 746 14.64 18.94 -31.56
CA LEU A 746 14.59 19.88 -32.67
C LEU A 746 15.99 20.44 -32.97
N GLY A 747 16.23 20.84 -34.21
CA GLY A 747 17.52 21.42 -34.63
C GLY A 747 18.67 20.42 -34.83
N LEU A 748 18.44 19.10 -34.68
CA LEU A 748 19.41 18.05 -35.03
C LEU A 748 19.33 17.71 -36.52
N MET A 749 20.43 17.85 -37.24
CA MET A 749 20.56 17.55 -38.67
C MET A 749 21.67 16.53 -38.91
N LEU A 750 21.36 15.49 -39.67
CA LEU A 750 22.35 14.58 -40.24
C LEU A 750 22.40 14.72 -41.76
N ARG A 751 23.59 14.91 -42.31
CA ARG A 751 23.81 15.02 -43.76
C ARG A 751 24.98 14.16 -44.21
N ARG A 752 24.74 13.25 -45.17
CA ARG A 752 25.81 12.50 -45.82
C ARG A 752 26.46 13.36 -46.90
N LEU A 753 27.77 13.53 -46.83
CA LEU A 753 28.56 14.32 -47.77
C LEU A 753 28.98 13.48 -48.99
N PRO A 754 29.30 14.11 -50.14
CA PRO A 754 29.67 13.40 -51.38
C PRO A 754 30.88 12.45 -51.26
N GLY A 755 31.69 12.58 -50.20
CA GLY A 755 32.82 11.70 -49.90
C GLY A 755 32.49 10.47 -49.03
N GLY A 756 31.22 10.24 -48.68
CA GLY A 756 30.81 9.15 -47.78
C GLY A 756 30.80 9.53 -46.29
N GLU A 757 31.37 10.69 -45.96
CA GLU A 757 31.36 11.26 -44.60
C GLU A 757 29.93 11.62 -44.14
N ILE A 758 29.70 11.57 -42.84
CA ILE A 758 28.46 11.98 -42.17
C ILE A 758 28.72 13.25 -41.37
N GLU A 759 27.98 14.31 -41.67
CA GLU A 759 27.94 15.56 -40.91
C GLU A 759 26.75 15.53 -39.94
N LEU A 760 27.03 15.68 -38.64
CA LEU A 760 26.02 15.87 -37.60
C LEU A 760 26.09 17.32 -37.10
N ARG A 761 24.98 18.06 -37.20
CA ARG A 761 24.84 19.44 -36.73
C ARG A 761 23.69 19.57 -35.75
N TRP A 762 23.88 20.32 -34.67
CA TRP A 762 22.80 20.65 -33.74
C TRP A 762 22.71 22.16 -33.50
N ASP A 763 21.50 22.72 -33.57
CA ASP A 763 21.19 24.12 -33.31
C ASP A 763 20.19 24.27 -32.13
N PRO A 764 20.68 24.53 -30.91
CA PRO A 764 19.85 24.67 -29.71
C PRO A 764 19.03 25.97 -29.70
N VAL A 765 19.34 26.97 -30.53
CA VAL A 765 18.58 28.23 -30.57
C VAL A 765 17.17 28.01 -31.13
N SER A 766 16.98 26.93 -31.88
CA SER A 766 15.68 26.48 -32.39
C SER A 766 14.94 25.49 -31.48
N ASP A 767 15.57 25.07 -30.36
CA ASP A 767 15.07 24.09 -29.41
C ASP A 767 15.24 24.61 -27.97
N ALA A 768 14.29 25.47 -27.55
CA ALA A 768 14.28 26.06 -26.21
C ALA A 768 14.19 25.02 -25.08
N CYS A 769 13.67 23.83 -25.40
CA CYS A 769 13.50 22.71 -24.48
C CYS A 769 14.85 22.07 -24.10
N HIS A 770 15.73 21.84 -25.07
CA HIS A 770 17.02 21.21 -24.85
C HIS A 770 18.18 22.20 -24.65
N ALA A 771 17.91 23.50 -24.59
CA ALA A 771 18.92 24.55 -24.42
C ALA A 771 19.80 24.39 -23.15
N ARG A 772 19.33 23.62 -22.16
CA ARG A 772 20.06 23.30 -20.92
C ARG A 772 20.80 21.95 -20.96
N TYR A 773 20.71 21.20 -22.06
CA TYR A 773 21.27 19.86 -22.22
C TYR A 773 22.60 19.91 -22.98
N LYS A 774 23.46 18.89 -22.80
CA LYS A 774 24.70 18.71 -23.57
C LYS A 774 24.54 17.53 -24.53
N VAL A 775 25.02 17.69 -25.76
CA VAL A 775 25.11 16.59 -26.74
C VAL A 775 26.52 16.00 -26.71
N TYR A 776 26.57 14.68 -26.56
CA TYR A 776 27.76 13.87 -26.69
C TYR A 776 27.66 13.07 -27.99
N ALA A 777 28.75 12.94 -28.74
CA ALA A 777 28.79 12.07 -29.92
C ALA A 777 30.13 11.34 -30.00
N GLY A 778 30.10 10.11 -30.49
CA GLY A 778 31.27 9.23 -30.55
C GLY A 778 31.21 8.24 -31.71
N LEU A 779 32.36 7.61 -31.99
CA LEU A 779 32.47 6.55 -33.00
C LEU A 779 32.34 5.20 -32.31
N ALA A 780 31.36 4.39 -32.72
CA ALA A 780 31.28 3.00 -32.30
C ALA A 780 32.35 2.21 -33.08
N ARG A 781 33.37 1.71 -32.39
CA ARG A 781 34.32 0.73 -32.96
C ARG A 781 34.02 -0.66 -32.40
N PRO A 782 34.21 -1.73 -33.18
CA PRO A 782 33.86 -3.10 -32.77
C PRO A 782 34.53 -3.57 -31.47
N GLU A 783 35.71 -3.02 -31.16
CA GLU A 783 36.50 -3.43 -30.00
C GLU A 783 36.17 -2.70 -28.69
N TRP A 784 35.39 -1.60 -28.69
CA TRP A 784 35.10 -0.81 -27.49
C TRP A 784 33.74 -0.09 -27.61
N PRO A 785 32.64 -0.59 -27.00
CA PRO A 785 31.32 0.03 -27.15
C PRO A 785 31.11 1.30 -26.29
N TRP A 786 31.98 1.60 -25.30
CA TRP A 786 31.69 2.60 -24.27
C TRP A 786 32.86 3.55 -23.98
N ILE A 787 33.17 4.47 -24.90
CA ILE A 787 34.00 5.64 -24.58
C ILE A 787 33.38 6.91 -25.18
N VAL A 788 32.67 7.66 -24.36
CA VAL A 788 32.53 9.11 -24.52
C VAL A 788 33.48 9.75 -23.50
N ARG A 789 34.59 10.34 -23.94
CA ARG A 789 35.58 10.92 -23.02
C ARG A 789 35.75 12.43 -23.07
N ARG A 790 35.05 13.15 -23.94
CA ARG A 790 35.07 14.61 -23.91
C ARG A 790 33.72 15.17 -24.35
N PRO A 791 33.10 16.09 -23.57
CA PRO A 791 32.06 16.94 -24.12
C PRO A 791 32.64 17.64 -25.36
N ILE A 792 31.90 17.64 -26.46
CA ILE A 792 32.28 18.47 -27.61
C ILE A 792 32.18 19.91 -27.09
N ALA A 793 33.33 20.56 -26.91
CA ALA A 793 33.41 21.76 -26.10
C ALA A 793 32.50 22.87 -26.65
N ALA A 794 31.66 23.37 -25.75
CA ALA A 794 31.05 24.70 -25.68
C ALA A 794 31.15 25.59 -26.92
N THR A 795 30.07 25.65 -27.70
CA THR A 795 29.38 26.89 -28.13
C THR A 795 28.33 26.50 -29.17
N GLU A 796 27.07 26.79 -28.87
CA GLU A 796 25.88 27.09 -29.71
C GLU A 796 25.65 26.50 -31.13
N GLN A 797 26.63 25.91 -31.83
CA GLN A 797 26.44 25.06 -33.02
C GLN A 797 27.60 24.05 -33.09
N THR A 798 27.32 22.76 -32.80
CA THR A 798 28.33 21.70 -32.95
C THR A 798 28.22 21.04 -34.32
N THR A 799 29.33 20.86 -35.03
CA THR A 799 29.40 20.08 -36.28
C THR A 799 30.46 18.99 -36.15
N LEU A 800 30.08 17.73 -36.38
CA LEU A 800 30.98 16.58 -36.38
C LEU A 800 30.97 15.90 -37.75
N VAL A 801 32.14 15.64 -38.32
CA VAL A 801 32.31 14.99 -39.62
C VAL A 801 33.12 13.71 -39.43
N THR A 802 32.60 12.57 -39.88
CA THR A 802 33.26 11.26 -39.78
C THR A 802 32.98 10.38 -40.99
N ASP A 803 33.93 9.50 -41.34
CA ASP A 803 33.83 8.49 -42.38
C ASP A 803 33.54 7.06 -41.82
N ALA A 804 33.39 6.92 -40.50
CA ALA A 804 33.23 5.62 -39.83
C ALA A 804 31.80 5.06 -39.93
N GLU A 805 31.70 3.73 -40.06
CA GLU A 805 30.44 3.00 -39.87
C GLU A 805 30.12 2.91 -38.36
N GLY A 806 28.98 3.47 -37.94
CA GLY A 806 28.53 3.45 -36.53
C GLY A 806 28.81 4.75 -35.78
N LEU A 807 28.03 5.80 -36.07
CA LEU A 807 27.98 7.02 -35.27
C LEU A 807 26.93 6.86 -34.17
N PHE A 808 27.26 7.22 -32.92
CA PHE A 808 26.29 7.32 -31.83
C PHE A 808 26.32 8.71 -31.19
N TRP A 809 25.21 9.14 -30.61
CA TRP A 809 25.10 10.39 -29.86
C TRP A 809 24.13 10.27 -28.70
N GLN A 810 24.29 11.12 -27.68
CA GLN A 810 23.48 11.15 -26.46
C GLN A 810 23.20 12.60 -26.05
N VAL A 811 21.98 12.89 -25.58
CA VAL A 811 21.57 14.19 -25.02
C VAL A 811 21.34 14.03 -23.53
N VAL A 812 21.96 14.87 -22.69
CA VAL A 812 21.96 14.69 -21.22
C VAL A 812 21.69 16.01 -20.50
N SER A 813 20.88 15.96 -19.45
CA SER A 813 20.42 17.13 -18.68
C SER A 813 21.56 17.78 -17.89
N GLN A 814 21.46 19.09 -17.67
CA GLN A 814 22.40 19.80 -16.78
C GLN A 814 22.25 19.30 -15.34
N GLY A 815 23.37 18.86 -14.74
CA GLY A 815 23.41 18.33 -13.37
C GLY A 815 23.90 16.89 -13.29
N THR A 816 23.83 16.15 -14.41
CA THR A 816 24.55 14.90 -14.60
C THR A 816 25.94 15.21 -15.15
N ASP A 817 26.99 14.68 -14.53
CA ASP A 817 28.38 14.87 -14.96
C ASP A 817 28.76 13.98 -16.17
N GLY A 818 27.79 13.27 -16.76
CA GLY A 818 28.07 12.23 -17.76
C GLY A 818 29.05 11.18 -17.23
N GLY A 819 29.04 10.94 -15.91
CA GLY A 819 30.12 10.26 -15.20
C GLY A 819 29.98 8.75 -15.12
N ASN A 820 30.76 8.06 -15.97
CA ASN A 820 31.49 6.80 -15.73
C ASN A 820 30.93 5.79 -14.69
N GLY A 821 30.10 4.87 -15.16
CA GLY A 821 29.92 3.51 -14.63
C GLY A 821 29.80 2.51 -15.79
N PRO A 822 30.06 1.21 -15.63
CA PRO A 822 30.19 0.26 -16.75
C PRO A 822 28.91 0.00 -17.58
N HIS A 823 27.79 0.68 -17.31
CA HIS A 823 26.49 0.31 -17.89
C HIS A 823 25.57 1.48 -18.28
N GLY A 824 26.13 2.60 -18.78
CA GLY A 824 25.32 3.50 -19.61
C GLY A 824 25.02 2.82 -20.95
N VAL A 825 23.85 2.24 -21.14
CA VAL A 825 23.39 1.58 -22.38
C VAL A 825 22.72 2.63 -23.31
N PRO A 826 22.84 2.52 -24.65
CA PRO A 826 22.86 3.62 -25.63
C PRO A 826 21.61 4.49 -25.76
#